data_AF-A0A918PYN0-F1
#
_entry.id   AF-A0A918PYN0-F1
#
_cell.length_a   1.000
_cell.length_b   1.000
_cell.length_c   1.000
_cell.angle_alpha   90.00
_cell.angle_beta   90.00
_cell.angle_gamma   90.00
#
_symmetry.space_group_name_H-M   'P 1'
#
loop_
_entity.id
_entity.type
_entity.pdbx_description
1 polymer ?
#
loop_
_entity_poly.entity_id
_entity_poly.type
_entity_poly.pdbx_seq_one_letter_code
_entity_poly.pdbx_strand_id
1 'polypeptide(L)'
;MRMPPSPTPPKLAVVVANGITGDSRVQKTALAAAHAGWDVTLVGRAAGKKPEHSWLGPVKVVRLPVGNRMERLVNARKSRGGPRARLTQWGIRDRAALDQIRDAHRVWVREQTTRIGHLAATPLGGAAAVGLRALVRAGRGAHRLRLRAYRWEQRRKTTGTTTGDWRRDWPALLDLDLAFGPFIEELAPDVVHANDITTIHTAARAASRLRARGRRCAWLYDSHEYVAGIAWAKAAMRSAFPAVEREYIHRADAVVTVSPELAALIRADHRLPETPAVVRNAPVRAVVGAAAGRVCVRTACGLRPGVPLLVYAGWLAPDRGVGTAVEALPLLPDHHLALVAGAPGAGLTALLDRAAELGVRHRVHVVPYVPQHQVADYLAGADLGLVPFHRMPNAEHSLPTKAAEYLHAGLPLVSSDIRATSEFVRAHGVGEVFTAEDAASFAAAVLRATADRDGLRKNITDELLDGLSWEREAKTLLRLYSRISGKTPARGTGGGPYWDAEERAAARGGPAPEGGGWRPLGATPVRLGLAPANHAGQLAAFATAITHRREGVSAEVVKHRSAGRRHDYPADVLVDGAALKNLDVQLEQVRRTLRRYTHLLADAFRPVFGPLNGTSIEGDLPALAQAGVRVALLAHGGEVRDPGRHRARHPYSLFRDAPEGYEATLTRLAARNRRIAEESGLPVYVTTPDLLLDLPGAVWAPLVVDTGAWTGTRPVMTRRRPLVVHAPSARWTKGTERVLPLLQEYDRRGLIDFRLAEGLPPAEVRTLVRGADVVIDQFAIGTYGAFACEGMAAGRPVVAHVDEESVAACGIRPPIVSATPDTLGAALERLLDDREFAVRTGHESAAFVREHHDGTATAAALDAFLSS
;
A
#
# COMPACT_ATOMS: atom_id res chain seq x y z
N MET A 1 -6.45 -47.99 24.63
CA MET A 1 -5.06 -47.51 24.50
C MET A 1 -5.09 -46.08 23.97
N ARG A 2 -4.83 -45.06 24.81
CA ARG A 2 -4.67 -43.68 24.33
C ARG A 2 -3.29 -43.57 23.68
N MET A 3 -3.23 -43.16 22.41
CA MET A 3 -1.94 -42.88 21.77
C MET A 3 -1.19 -41.80 22.59
N PRO A 4 0.13 -41.94 22.79
CA PRO A 4 0.91 -40.90 23.45
C PRO A 4 0.82 -39.59 22.65
N PRO A 5 0.81 -38.43 23.31
CA PRO A 5 0.79 -37.14 22.63
C PRO A 5 2.03 -36.99 21.74
N SER A 6 1.82 -36.57 20.49
CA SER A 6 2.91 -36.25 19.56
C SER A 6 3.86 -35.22 20.20
N PRO A 7 5.19 -35.38 20.10
CA PRO A 7 6.13 -34.44 20.68
C PRO A 7 5.97 -33.05 20.07
N THR A 8 5.92 -32.01 20.92
CA THR A 8 5.84 -30.62 20.48
C THR A 8 7.08 -30.26 19.64
N PRO A 9 6.93 -29.71 18.42
CA PRO A 9 8.06 -29.34 17.57
C PRO A 9 8.93 -28.25 18.22
N PRO A 10 10.25 -28.25 17.98
CA PRO A 10 11.13 -27.21 18.49
C PRO A 10 10.84 -25.87 17.81
N LYS A 11 10.92 -24.78 18.58
CA LYS A 11 10.49 -23.44 18.14
C LYS A 11 11.67 -22.59 17.63
N LEU A 12 11.51 -22.00 16.44
CA LEU A 12 12.46 -21.08 15.83
C LEU A 12 11.83 -19.71 15.64
N ALA A 13 12.47 -18.66 16.16
CA ALA A 13 12.14 -17.28 15.85
C ALA A 13 13.16 -16.72 14.84
N VAL A 14 12.73 -16.41 13.62
CA VAL A 14 13.56 -15.72 12.64
C VAL A 14 13.23 -14.23 12.73
N VAL A 15 14.21 -13.36 13.00
CA VAL A 15 13.97 -11.95 13.34
C VAL A 15 14.72 -11.04 12.37
N VAL A 16 14.02 -10.04 11.81
CA VAL A 16 14.58 -9.03 10.90
C VAL A 16 13.94 -7.65 11.18
N ALA A 17 14.67 -6.55 11.00
CA ALA A 17 14.16 -5.20 11.28
C ALA A 17 13.38 -4.55 10.13
N ASN A 18 13.24 -5.23 8.99
CA ASN A 18 12.51 -4.77 7.81
C ASN A 18 11.07 -5.34 7.77
N GLY A 19 10.33 -5.04 6.70
CA GLY A 19 8.95 -5.48 6.53
C GLY A 19 8.76 -6.93 6.08
N ILE A 20 9.82 -7.76 6.00
CA ILE A 20 9.83 -9.15 5.49
C ILE A 20 9.55 -9.27 3.99
N THR A 21 8.59 -8.53 3.45
CA THR A 21 8.20 -8.58 2.04
C THR A 21 9.37 -8.17 1.15
N GLY A 22 9.78 -9.08 0.26
CA GLY A 22 10.94 -8.91 -0.62
C GLY A 22 12.27 -9.36 -0.02
N ASP A 23 12.32 -9.77 1.26
CA ASP A 23 13.53 -10.32 1.88
C ASP A 23 13.62 -11.83 1.66
N SER A 24 14.23 -12.21 0.55
CA SER A 24 14.30 -13.61 0.12
C SER A 24 15.07 -14.51 1.08
N ARG A 25 16.17 -14.04 1.69
CA ARG A 25 17.00 -14.85 2.58
C ARG A 25 16.20 -15.25 3.81
N VAL A 26 15.54 -14.29 4.44
CA VAL A 26 14.78 -14.49 5.66
C VAL A 26 13.56 -15.41 5.41
N GLN A 27 12.85 -15.20 4.30
CA GLN A 27 11.72 -16.05 3.90
C GLN A 27 12.15 -17.49 3.63
N LYS A 28 13.24 -17.69 2.87
CA LYS A 28 13.78 -19.02 2.56
C LYS A 28 14.33 -19.74 3.80
N THR A 29 14.97 -19.01 4.72
CA THR A 29 15.38 -19.54 6.02
C THR A 29 14.21 -20.07 6.82
N ALA A 30 13.12 -19.31 6.90
CA ALA A 30 11.94 -19.71 7.64
C ALA A 30 11.24 -20.92 7.00
N LEU A 31 11.07 -20.91 5.67
CA LEU A 31 10.46 -22.01 4.92
C LEU A 31 11.29 -23.31 5.00
N ALA A 32 12.61 -23.21 4.89
CA ALA A 32 13.51 -24.36 5.02
C ALA A 32 13.42 -25.00 6.42
N ALA A 33 13.40 -24.18 7.46
CA ALA A 33 13.26 -24.66 8.84
C ALA A 33 11.88 -25.30 9.08
N ALA A 34 10.81 -24.68 8.60
CA ALA A 34 9.47 -25.25 8.73
C ALA A 34 9.34 -26.57 7.96
N HIS A 35 9.92 -26.67 6.75
CA HIS A 35 9.97 -27.92 5.99
C HIS A 35 10.75 -29.02 6.72
N ALA A 36 11.80 -28.64 7.46
CA ALA A 36 12.55 -29.56 8.31
C ALA A 36 11.84 -29.93 9.63
N GLY A 37 10.64 -29.41 9.90
CA GLY A 37 9.80 -29.76 11.05
C GLY A 37 9.86 -28.78 12.23
N TRP A 38 10.51 -27.62 12.09
CA TRP A 38 10.51 -26.58 13.12
C TRP A 38 9.16 -25.83 13.19
N ASP A 39 8.73 -25.43 14.37
CA ASP A 39 7.66 -24.44 14.55
C ASP A 39 8.26 -23.04 14.39
N VAL A 40 8.03 -22.41 13.24
CA VAL A 40 8.72 -21.18 12.84
C VAL A 40 7.80 -19.97 12.95
N THR A 41 8.25 -18.96 13.69
CA THR A 41 7.68 -17.61 13.66
C THR A 41 8.69 -16.63 13.07
N LEU A 42 8.29 -15.95 12.00
CA LEU A 42 9.05 -14.91 11.34
C LEU A 42 8.58 -13.53 11.83
N VAL A 43 9.50 -12.77 12.44
CA VAL A 43 9.23 -11.50 13.12
C VAL A 43 9.86 -10.34 12.36
N GLY A 44 9.04 -9.34 12.02
CA GLY A 44 9.43 -8.16 11.23
C GLY A 44 8.85 -6.86 11.77
N ARG A 45 9.12 -5.76 11.08
CA ARG A 45 8.59 -4.42 11.39
C ARG A 45 7.31 -4.14 10.61
N ALA A 46 6.27 -3.68 11.30
CA ALA A 46 5.01 -3.26 10.67
C ALA A 46 5.15 -1.91 9.96
N ALA A 47 4.40 -1.73 8.87
CA ALA A 47 4.30 -0.44 8.20
C ALA A 47 3.42 0.54 9.00
N GLY A 48 2.40 0.02 9.67
CA GLY A 48 1.45 0.78 10.48
C GLY A 48 1.81 0.90 11.96
N LYS A 49 0.85 1.45 12.73
CA LYS A 49 0.92 1.56 14.20
C LYS A 49 0.37 0.33 14.94
N LYS A 50 -0.11 -0.68 14.22
CA LYS A 50 -0.69 -1.90 14.79
C LYS A 50 0.14 -3.11 14.37
N PRO A 51 0.20 -4.17 15.21
CA PRO A 51 0.73 -5.46 14.77
C PRO A 51 -0.03 -6.01 13.57
N GLU A 52 0.68 -6.65 12.66
CA GLU A 52 0.13 -7.32 11.48
C GLU A 52 0.51 -8.80 11.56
N HIS A 53 -0.44 -9.66 11.22
CA HIS A 53 -0.26 -11.12 11.29
C HIS A 53 -0.62 -11.75 9.94
N SER A 54 0.19 -12.72 9.53
CA SER A 54 0.06 -13.44 8.26
C SER A 54 0.72 -14.81 8.33
N TRP A 55 0.60 -15.57 7.26
CA TRP A 55 1.19 -16.89 7.08
C TRP A 55 1.93 -16.95 5.75
N LEU A 56 3.14 -17.52 5.75
CA LEU A 56 3.92 -17.82 4.55
C LEU A 56 4.08 -19.35 4.48
N GLY A 57 3.18 -20.01 3.76
CA GLY A 57 3.04 -21.47 3.86
C GLY A 57 2.78 -21.88 5.32
N PRO A 58 3.57 -22.78 5.92
CA PRO A 58 3.45 -23.17 7.33
C PRO A 58 4.07 -22.15 8.33
N VAL A 59 4.74 -21.09 7.86
CA VAL A 59 5.44 -20.13 8.72
C VAL A 59 4.49 -19.05 9.21
N LYS A 60 4.45 -18.82 10.52
CA LYS A 60 3.71 -17.68 11.10
C LYS A 60 4.50 -16.39 10.89
N VAL A 61 3.90 -15.38 10.27
CA VAL A 61 4.52 -14.07 10.06
C VAL A 61 3.89 -13.04 11.00
N VAL A 62 4.71 -12.32 11.76
CA VAL A 62 4.29 -11.29 12.71
C VAL A 62 5.10 -10.02 12.49
N ARG A 63 4.44 -8.94 12.12
CA ARG A 63 5.06 -7.61 12.00
C ARG A 63 4.64 -6.73 13.17
N LEU A 64 5.61 -6.17 13.87
CA LEU A 64 5.38 -5.37 15.08
C LEU A 64 5.63 -3.88 14.82
N PRO A 65 4.78 -2.97 15.34
CA PRO A 65 4.99 -1.54 15.21
C PRO A 65 6.17 -1.10 16.08
N VAL A 66 7.15 -0.45 15.45
CA VAL A 66 8.34 0.07 16.14
C VAL A 66 8.19 1.57 16.36
N GLY A 67 8.14 1.97 17.64
CA GLY A 67 8.11 3.37 18.04
C GLY A 67 9.45 4.08 17.86
N ASN A 68 9.50 5.35 18.27
CA ASN A 68 10.72 6.18 18.27
C ASN A 68 10.94 6.85 19.65
N ARG A 69 10.62 6.12 20.72
CA ARG A 69 10.62 6.66 22.08
C ARG A 69 12.04 6.97 22.52
N MET A 70 12.96 6.03 22.35
CA MET A 70 14.35 6.19 22.74
C MET A 70 15.05 7.20 21.87
N GLU A 71 14.77 7.19 20.56
CA GLU A 71 15.26 8.21 19.66
C GLU A 71 14.84 9.63 20.09
N ARG A 72 13.55 9.84 20.41
CA ARG A 72 13.06 11.12 20.92
C ARG A 72 13.73 11.52 22.24
N LEU A 73 13.90 10.58 23.17
CA LEU A 73 14.51 10.86 24.48
C LEU A 73 15.99 11.27 24.34
N VAL A 74 16.76 10.56 23.52
CA VAL A 74 18.17 10.89 23.28
C VAL A 74 18.31 12.20 22.51
N ASN A 75 17.48 12.44 21.50
CA ASN A 75 17.49 13.69 20.74
C ASN A 75 17.07 14.89 21.59
N ALA A 76 16.09 14.73 22.49
CA ALA A 76 15.71 15.77 23.45
C ALA A 76 16.84 16.12 24.43
N ARG A 77 17.68 15.15 24.81
CA ARG A 77 18.88 15.39 25.62
C ARG A 77 19.97 16.10 24.82
N LYS A 78 20.17 15.76 23.55
CA LYS A 78 21.09 16.46 22.63
C LYS A 78 20.63 17.90 22.34
N SER A 79 19.31 18.15 22.30
CA SER A 79 18.73 19.48 22.03
C SER A 79 18.65 20.40 23.25
N ARG A 80 18.87 19.88 24.47
CA ARG A 80 19.11 20.70 25.66
C ARG A 80 20.47 21.36 25.52
N GLY A 81 20.51 22.44 24.74
CA GLY A 81 21.70 23.22 24.52
C GLY A 81 22.29 23.63 25.87
N GLY A 82 23.61 23.49 26.01
CA GLY A 82 24.34 23.90 27.20
C GLY A 82 24.13 25.39 27.52
N PRO A 83 24.75 25.92 28.60
CA PRO A 83 24.61 27.33 29.02
C PRO A 83 24.80 28.34 27.88
N ARG A 84 25.62 27.99 26.87
CA ARG A 84 25.87 28.78 25.66
C ARG A 84 24.65 28.93 24.72
N ALA A 85 23.79 27.93 24.60
CA ALA A 85 22.56 28.02 23.81
C ALA A 85 21.55 28.97 24.45
N ARG A 86 21.48 29.01 25.79
CA ARG A 86 20.67 29.99 26.52
C ARG A 86 21.13 31.43 26.27
N LEU A 87 22.45 31.65 26.17
CA LEU A 87 23.05 32.95 25.87
C LEU A 87 22.89 33.39 24.40
N THR A 88 22.87 32.44 23.45
CA THR A 88 22.88 32.75 22.01
C THR A 88 21.51 32.62 21.31
N GLN A 89 20.55 31.90 21.90
CA GLN A 89 19.19 31.77 21.36
C GLN A 89 18.24 32.88 21.83
N TRP A 90 18.62 33.71 22.81
CA TRP A 90 17.78 34.78 23.36
C TRP A 90 16.35 34.27 23.71
N GLY A 91 16.23 33.07 24.29
CA GLY A 91 14.93 32.47 24.63
C GLY A 91 14.12 31.86 23.47
N ILE A 92 14.63 31.80 22.24
CA ILE A 92 13.97 31.15 21.10
C ILE A 92 14.20 29.64 21.17
N ARG A 93 13.22 28.88 21.66
CA ARG A 93 13.35 27.43 21.94
C ARG A 93 13.12 26.55 20.70
N ASP A 94 12.18 26.93 19.84
CA ASP A 94 11.76 26.16 18.66
C ASP A 94 11.30 27.09 17.52
N ARG A 95 10.82 26.49 16.43
CA ARG A 95 10.34 27.24 15.25
C ARG A 95 9.05 28.01 15.52
N ALA A 96 8.17 27.48 16.38
CA ALA A 96 6.93 28.15 16.75
C ALA A 96 7.21 29.42 17.57
N ALA A 97 8.13 29.35 18.54
CA ALA A 97 8.59 30.50 19.32
C ALA A 97 9.29 31.54 18.43
N LEU A 98 10.03 31.10 17.40
CA LEU A 98 10.61 32.01 16.41
C LEU A 98 9.53 32.75 15.62
N ASP A 99 8.51 32.04 15.14
CA ASP A 99 7.42 32.63 14.37
C ASP A 99 6.59 33.60 15.23
N GLN A 100 6.29 33.25 16.48
CA GLN A 100 5.68 34.16 17.46
C GLN A 100 6.50 35.45 17.67
N ILE A 101 7.82 35.33 17.82
CA ILE A 101 8.70 36.51 17.99
C ILE A 101 8.76 37.36 16.70
N ARG A 102 8.67 36.75 15.52
CA ARG A 102 8.59 37.47 14.24
C ARG A 102 7.28 38.22 14.09
N ASP A 103 6.17 37.59 14.46
CA ASP A 103 4.84 38.19 14.36
C ASP A 103 4.66 39.30 15.40
N ALA A 104 5.08 39.09 16.65
CA ALA A 104 5.10 40.14 17.67
C ALA A 104 5.95 41.34 17.26
N HIS A 105 7.12 41.12 16.66
CA HIS A 105 7.96 42.21 16.14
C HIS A 105 7.31 42.93 14.96
N ARG A 106 6.61 42.23 14.05
CA ARG A 106 5.85 42.85 12.96
C ARG A 106 4.73 43.74 13.47
N VAL A 107 3.97 43.26 14.47
CA VAL A 107 2.91 44.04 15.12
C VAL A 107 3.49 45.29 15.77
N TRP A 108 4.55 45.15 16.57
CA TRP A 108 5.24 46.29 17.20
C TRP A 108 5.71 47.32 16.17
N VAL A 109 6.37 46.89 15.09
CA VAL A 109 6.83 47.82 14.02
C VAL A 109 5.66 48.56 13.39
N ARG A 110 4.54 47.88 13.10
CA ARG A 110 3.35 48.51 12.52
C ARG A 110 2.78 49.56 13.46
N GLU A 111 2.59 49.21 14.73
CA GLU A 111 2.06 50.11 15.75
C GLU A 111 2.94 51.37 15.92
N GLN A 112 4.26 51.20 16.04
CA GLN A 112 5.16 52.34 16.17
C GLN A 112 5.22 53.19 14.90
N THR A 113 5.09 52.58 13.72
CA THR A 113 5.04 53.34 12.44
C THR A 113 3.77 54.17 12.33
N THR A 114 2.62 53.64 12.77
CA THR A 114 1.36 54.41 12.88
C THR A 114 1.50 55.57 13.85
N ARG A 115 2.08 55.34 15.04
CA ARG A 115 2.35 56.41 16.02
C ARG A 115 3.27 57.50 15.46
N ILE A 116 4.32 57.12 14.71
CA ILE A 116 5.19 58.07 14.01
C ILE A 116 4.39 58.91 13.01
N GLY A 117 3.47 58.30 12.26
CA GLY A 117 2.59 59.00 11.32
C GLY A 117 1.69 60.02 12.02
N HIS A 118 1.07 59.63 13.13
CA HIS A 118 0.21 60.51 13.92
C HIS A 118 1.00 61.67 14.55
N LEU A 119 2.18 61.40 15.10
CA LEU A 119 3.06 62.42 15.69
C LEU A 119 3.66 63.36 14.65
N ALA A 120 3.92 62.89 13.43
CA ALA A 120 4.43 63.74 12.36
C ALA A 120 3.35 64.67 11.76
N ALA A 121 2.07 64.39 12.00
CA ALA A 121 0.95 65.20 11.52
C ALA A 121 0.57 66.35 12.47
N THR A 122 1.20 66.46 13.64
CA THR A 122 0.94 67.54 14.61
C THR A 122 2.03 68.63 14.57
N PRO A 123 1.68 69.92 14.73
CA PRO A 123 2.63 71.04 14.57
C PRO A 123 3.86 70.99 15.49
N LEU A 124 3.75 70.32 16.64
CA LEU A 124 4.79 70.21 17.67
C LEU A 124 5.41 68.81 17.78
N GLY A 125 4.96 67.84 16.97
CA GLY A 125 5.33 66.41 17.14
C GLY A 125 6.58 65.95 16.39
N GLY A 126 7.22 66.82 15.60
CA GLY A 126 8.34 66.47 14.71
C GLY A 126 9.55 65.85 15.44
N ALA A 127 10.00 66.44 16.55
CA ALA A 127 11.14 65.94 17.32
C ALA A 127 10.86 64.56 17.95
N ALA A 128 9.65 64.37 18.50
CA ALA A 128 9.21 63.09 19.05
C ALA A 128 9.11 62.00 17.97
N ALA A 129 8.63 62.34 16.77
CA ALA A 129 8.59 61.42 15.64
C ALA A 129 9.99 61.00 15.18
N VAL A 130 10.99 61.90 15.19
CA VAL A 130 12.39 61.59 14.87
C VAL A 130 13.00 60.64 15.90
N GLY A 131 12.82 60.89 17.20
CA GLY A 131 13.27 60.01 18.27
C GLY A 131 12.66 58.60 18.16
N LEU A 132 11.35 58.53 17.90
CA LEU A 132 10.65 57.24 17.73
C LEU A 132 11.10 56.49 16.47
N ARG A 133 11.39 57.19 15.35
CA ARG A 133 12.00 56.59 14.15
C ARG A 133 13.37 55.97 14.44
N ALA A 134 14.20 56.63 15.24
CA ALA A 134 15.50 56.09 15.65
C ALA A 134 15.35 54.81 16.49
N LEU A 135 14.41 54.81 17.44
CA LEU A 135 14.03 53.64 18.24
C LEU A 135 13.57 52.46 17.39
N VAL A 136 12.70 52.69 16.39
CA VAL A 136 12.25 51.65 15.46
C VAL A 136 13.40 51.11 14.61
N ARG A 137 14.34 51.96 14.15
CA ARG A 137 15.54 51.51 13.42
C ARG A 137 16.44 50.64 14.28
N ALA A 138 16.70 51.05 15.53
CA ALA A 138 17.48 50.28 16.50
C ALA A 138 16.82 48.92 16.79
N GLY A 139 15.51 48.89 17.03
CA GLY A 139 14.73 47.66 17.23
C GLY A 139 14.81 46.70 16.05
N ARG A 140 14.67 47.21 14.81
CA ARG A 140 14.86 46.39 13.58
C ARG A 140 16.28 45.85 13.45
N GLY A 141 17.29 46.60 13.87
CA GLY A 141 18.69 46.16 13.94
C GLY A 141 18.88 44.99 14.90
N ALA A 142 18.42 45.14 16.14
CA ALA A 142 18.48 44.11 17.18
C ALA A 142 17.73 42.84 16.79
N HIS A 143 16.53 42.95 16.19
CA HIS A 143 15.77 41.81 15.71
C HIS A 143 16.49 41.03 14.60
N ARG A 144 17.12 41.74 13.64
CA ARG A 144 17.94 41.10 12.59
C ARG A 144 19.15 40.36 13.16
N LEU A 145 19.83 40.95 14.15
CA LEU A 145 20.95 40.31 14.83
C LEU A 145 20.51 39.03 15.56
N ARG A 146 19.38 39.09 16.27
CA ARG A 146 18.78 37.95 16.98
C ARG A 146 18.42 36.80 16.02
N LEU A 147 17.84 37.11 14.86
CA LEU A 147 17.56 36.10 13.82
C LEU A 147 18.83 35.51 13.20
N ARG A 148 19.87 36.33 13.00
CA ARG A 148 21.17 35.85 12.50
C ARG A 148 21.85 34.92 13.52
N ALA A 149 21.83 35.26 14.81
CA ALA A 149 22.36 34.43 15.88
C ALA A 149 21.64 33.08 15.97
N TYR A 150 20.29 33.08 15.93
CA TYR A 150 19.50 31.85 15.87
C TYR A 150 19.86 31.00 14.64
N ARG A 151 19.92 31.59 13.45
CA ARG A 151 20.30 30.86 12.22
C ARG A 151 21.73 30.31 12.27
N TRP A 152 22.66 31.06 12.86
CA TRP A 152 24.06 30.64 13.03
C TRP A 152 24.18 29.42 13.95
N GLU A 153 23.42 29.41 15.04
CA GLU A 153 23.42 28.29 15.98
C GLU A 153 22.66 27.07 15.45
N GLN A 154 21.56 27.26 14.70
CA GLN A 154 20.89 26.16 13.99
C GLN A 154 21.79 25.53 12.91
N ARG A 155 22.62 26.33 12.22
CA ARG A 155 23.65 25.81 11.30
C ARG A 155 24.76 25.02 11.99
N ARG A 156 24.96 25.20 13.29
CA ARG A 156 25.90 24.39 14.09
C ARG A 156 25.28 23.11 14.66
N LYS A 157 23.95 23.01 14.73
CA LYS A 157 23.24 21.79 15.16
C LYS A 157 23.35 20.61 14.18
N THR A 158 23.96 20.78 13.00
CA THR A 158 24.04 19.76 11.96
C THR A 158 25.24 18.80 12.00
N THR A 159 26.07 18.80 13.04
CA THR A 159 27.11 17.76 13.22
C THR A 159 27.20 17.34 14.68
N GLY A 160 26.35 16.39 15.09
CA GLY A 160 26.53 15.73 16.38
C GLY A 160 27.83 14.94 16.38
N THR A 161 28.74 15.24 17.31
CA THR A 161 29.91 14.40 17.59
C THR A 161 29.43 13.03 18.04
N THR A 162 29.94 11.97 17.40
CA THR A 162 29.66 10.58 17.80
C THR A 162 30.32 10.30 19.15
N THR A 163 29.62 9.56 20.01
CA THR A 163 30.05 9.33 21.39
C THR A 163 30.79 8.00 21.56
N GLY A 164 30.71 7.09 20.57
CA GLY A 164 31.22 5.72 20.68
C GLY A 164 30.25 4.78 21.42
N ASP A 165 29.24 5.32 22.09
CA ASP A 165 28.14 4.55 22.69
C ASP A 165 27.00 4.44 21.69
N TRP A 166 26.81 3.23 21.13
CA TRP A 166 25.77 2.95 20.14
C TRP A 166 24.36 3.28 20.64
N ARG A 167 24.11 3.26 21.96
CA ARG A 167 22.82 3.60 22.56
C ARG A 167 22.49 5.09 22.40
N ARG A 168 23.50 5.94 22.29
CA ARG A 168 23.38 7.40 22.09
C ARG A 168 23.53 7.78 20.63
N ASP A 169 24.37 7.06 19.90
CA ASP A 169 24.66 7.35 18.51
C ASP A 169 23.53 6.82 17.61
N TRP A 170 22.96 5.64 17.90
CA TRP A 170 21.83 5.06 17.17
C TRP A 170 20.76 4.41 18.09
N PRO A 171 20.01 5.23 18.88
CA PRO A 171 19.02 4.75 19.85
C PRO A 171 17.85 3.96 19.24
N ALA A 172 17.66 4.01 17.92
CA ALA A 172 16.61 3.25 17.23
C ALA A 172 16.76 1.72 17.41
N LEU A 173 17.98 1.22 17.67
CA LEU A 173 18.16 -0.18 18.08
C LEU A 173 17.39 -0.46 19.38
N LEU A 174 17.47 0.43 20.38
CA LEU A 174 16.71 0.25 21.63
C LEU A 174 15.20 0.24 21.40
N ASP A 175 14.70 1.06 20.48
CA ASP A 175 13.28 1.04 20.10
C ASP A 175 12.88 -0.30 19.44
N LEU A 176 13.78 -0.96 18.70
CA LEU A 176 13.56 -2.33 18.20
C LEU A 176 13.50 -3.36 19.34
N ASP A 177 14.39 -3.32 20.34
CA ASP A 177 14.32 -4.24 21.51
C ASP A 177 13.02 -4.02 22.30
N LEU A 178 12.59 -2.77 22.47
CA LEU A 178 11.33 -2.45 23.15
C LEU A 178 10.10 -3.02 22.43
N ALA A 179 10.15 -3.13 21.10
CA ALA A 179 9.06 -3.68 20.31
C ALA A 179 9.12 -5.21 20.19
N PHE A 180 10.28 -5.76 19.82
CA PHE A 180 10.44 -7.17 19.48
C PHE A 180 10.79 -8.05 20.69
N GLY A 181 11.58 -7.53 21.63
CA GLY A 181 12.05 -8.28 22.80
C GLY A 181 10.92 -8.93 23.60
N PRO A 182 9.89 -8.17 24.05
CA PRO A 182 8.76 -8.74 24.78
C PRO A 182 8.03 -9.84 24.02
N PHE A 183 7.84 -9.68 22.70
CA PHE A 183 7.18 -10.67 21.86
C PHE A 183 8.02 -11.96 21.71
N ILE A 184 9.34 -11.83 21.52
CA ILE A 184 10.26 -12.98 21.47
C ILE A 184 10.26 -13.72 22.81
N GLU A 185 10.24 -12.98 23.93
CA GLU A 185 10.17 -13.56 25.28
C GLU A 185 8.84 -14.30 25.53
N GLU A 186 7.73 -13.79 25.00
CA GLU A 186 6.41 -14.44 25.06
C GLU A 186 6.36 -15.71 24.20
N LEU A 187 6.91 -15.65 22.98
CA LEU A 187 7.00 -16.80 22.06
C LEU A 187 7.80 -17.96 22.68
N ALA A 188 8.78 -17.63 23.52
CA ALA A 188 9.71 -18.55 24.17
C ALA A 188 10.33 -19.57 23.19
N PRO A 189 11.05 -19.09 22.14
CA PRO A 189 11.65 -19.97 21.15
C PRO A 189 12.87 -20.73 21.70
N ASP A 190 13.15 -21.89 21.12
CA ASP A 190 14.35 -22.66 21.40
C ASP A 190 15.58 -22.04 20.74
N VAL A 191 15.39 -21.43 19.56
CA VAL A 191 16.41 -20.70 18.82
C VAL A 191 15.88 -19.35 18.33
N VAL A 192 16.67 -18.28 18.50
CA VAL A 192 16.46 -16.99 17.84
C VAL A 192 17.51 -16.80 16.74
N HIS A 193 17.10 -16.70 15.48
CA HIS A 193 17.95 -16.34 14.36
C HIS A 193 17.86 -14.82 14.13
N ALA A 194 18.91 -14.09 14.50
CA ALA A 194 19.00 -12.65 14.36
C ALA A 194 19.65 -12.27 13.02
N ASN A 195 18.87 -11.70 12.09
CA ASN A 195 19.36 -11.26 10.78
C ASN A 195 19.80 -9.79 10.84
N ASP A 196 20.96 -9.50 10.23
CA ASP A 196 21.60 -8.19 10.17
C ASP A 196 22.00 -7.61 11.54
N ILE A 197 22.87 -6.60 11.48
CA ILE A 197 23.34 -5.86 12.67
C ILE A 197 22.22 -5.23 13.50
N THR A 198 21.04 -5.03 12.91
CA THR A 198 19.93 -4.32 13.54
C THR A 198 19.17 -5.15 14.58
N THR A 199 19.31 -6.48 14.56
CA THR A 199 18.60 -7.39 15.47
C THR A 199 19.50 -8.09 16.48
N ILE A 200 20.84 -7.94 16.36
CA ILE A 200 21.83 -8.59 17.23
C ILE A 200 21.57 -8.36 18.72
N HIS A 201 21.28 -7.12 19.12
CA HIS A 201 21.10 -6.76 20.53
C HIS A 201 19.75 -7.24 21.06
N THR A 202 18.68 -7.17 20.26
CA THR A 202 17.33 -7.64 20.60
C THR A 202 17.37 -9.14 20.88
N ALA A 203 17.98 -9.93 19.98
CA ALA A 203 18.10 -11.37 20.13
C ALA A 203 18.93 -11.74 21.37
N ALA A 204 20.10 -11.12 21.53
CA ALA A 204 20.97 -11.37 22.68
C ALA A 204 20.28 -11.07 24.03
N ARG A 205 19.52 -9.97 24.11
CA ARG A 205 18.80 -9.57 25.33
C ARG A 205 17.60 -10.46 25.60
N ALA A 206 16.80 -10.78 24.58
CA ALA A 206 15.66 -11.67 24.70
C ALA A 206 16.13 -13.07 25.16
N ALA A 207 17.16 -13.64 24.52
CA ALA A 207 17.74 -14.92 24.90
C ALA A 207 18.30 -14.89 26.33
N SER A 208 18.98 -13.81 26.75
CA SER A 208 19.49 -13.67 28.12
C SER A 208 18.38 -13.63 29.17
N ARG A 209 17.29 -12.88 28.94
CA ARG A 209 16.10 -12.83 29.83
C ARG A 209 15.36 -14.18 29.83
N LEU A 210 15.29 -14.84 28.67
CA LEU A 210 14.80 -16.20 28.53
C LEU A 210 15.69 -17.22 29.23
N ARG A 211 17.00 -17.01 29.40
CA ARG A 211 17.82 -17.90 30.25
C ARG A 211 17.61 -17.62 31.72
N ALA A 212 17.53 -16.34 32.11
CA ALA A 212 17.43 -15.91 33.49
C ALA A 212 16.22 -16.48 34.26
N ARG A 213 15.06 -16.67 33.63
CA ARG A 213 13.88 -17.29 34.32
C ARG A 213 13.83 -18.86 34.29
N GLY A 214 14.93 -19.57 33.92
CA GLY A 214 15.01 -21.05 33.78
C GLY A 214 14.87 -21.76 32.40
N ARG A 215 14.42 -21.10 31.33
CA ARG A 215 14.24 -21.61 29.95
C ARG A 215 15.54 -21.66 29.14
N ARG A 216 15.69 -22.72 28.33
CA ARG A 216 16.80 -22.83 27.38
C ARG A 216 16.39 -22.14 26.07
N CYS A 217 17.16 -21.13 25.67
CA CYS A 217 16.95 -20.38 24.43
C CYS A 217 18.34 -20.07 23.86
N ALA A 218 18.67 -20.67 22.72
CA ALA A 218 19.88 -20.36 21.95
C ALA A 218 19.60 -19.19 20.99
N TRP A 219 20.64 -18.51 20.55
CA TRP A 219 20.52 -17.52 19.49
C TRP A 219 21.77 -17.49 18.63
N LEU A 220 21.58 -17.17 17.36
CA LEU A 220 22.65 -16.97 16.41
C LEU A 220 22.57 -15.60 15.75
N TYR A 221 23.74 -15.08 15.37
CA TYR A 221 23.88 -13.84 14.63
C TYR A 221 24.22 -14.14 13.16
N ASP A 222 23.35 -13.74 12.23
CA ASP A 222 23.59 -13.82 10.79
C ASP A 222 24.06 -12.46 10.25
N SER A 223 25.38 -12.35 10.06
CA SER A 223 26.05 -11.17 9.56
C SER A 223 26.16 -11.26 8.04
N HIS A 224 25.29 -10.53 7.35
CA HIS A 224 25.23 -10.52 5.88
C HIS A 224 26.41 -9.77 5.24
N GLU A 225 27.12 -8.96 6.01
CA GLU A 225 28.13 -8.02 5.55
C GLU A 225 29.20 -7.87 6.63
N TYR A 226 30.43 -7.52 6.25
CA TYR A 226 31.43 -7.15 7.25
C TYR A 226 31.16 -5.71 7.75
N VAL A 227 30.50 -5.62 8.91
CA VAL A 227 29.93 -4.37 9.47
C VAL A 227 30.95 -3.25 9.62
N ALA A 228 32.19 -3.59 9.99
CA ALA A 228 33.27 -2.62 10.11
C ALA A 228 33.78 -2.09 8.75
N GLY A 229 33.64 -2.87 7.68
CA GLY A 229 34.01 -2.49 6.32
C GLY A 229 32.93 -1.74 5.53
N ILE A 230 31.71 -1.61 6.09
CA ILE A 230 30.63 -0.87 5.43
C ILE A 230 30.89 0.65 5.48
N ALA A 231 30.86 1.28 4.31
CA ALA A 231 30.89 2.73 4.17
C ALA A 231 29.53 3.36 4.56
N TRP A 232 29.20 3.40 5.86
CA TRP A 232 27.91 3.91 6.30
C TRP A 232 27.74 5.40 5.98
N ALA A 233 26.60 5.78 5.41
CA ALA A 233 26.32 7.16 5.01
C ALA A 233 26.34 8.15 6.20
N LYS A 234 25.85 7.73 7.38
CA LYS A 234 25.75 8.58 8.57
C LYS A 234 26.89 8.29 9.54
N ALA A 235 27.56 9.33 10.05
CA ALA A 235 28.60 9.19 11.08
C ALA A 235 28.12 8.42 12.31
N ALA A 236 26.87 8.66 12.72
CA ALA A 236 26.21 7.93 13.80
C ALA A 236 26.13 6.41 13.57
N MET A 237 25.85 5.97 12.34
CA MET A 237 25.85 4.54 11.98
C MET A 237 27.27 3.97 11.99
N ARG A 238 28.25 4.69 11.40
CA ARG A 238 29.68 4.30 11.41
C ARG A 238 30.19 4.07 12.83
N SER A 239 29.72 4.85 13.81
CA SER A 239 30.10 4.67 15.20
C SER A 239 29.28 3.59 15.91
N ALA A 240 27.96 3.54 15.69
CA ALA A 240 27.07 2.70 16.48
C ALA A 240 27.09 1.22 16.07
N PHE A 241 27.11 0.91 14.77
CA PHE A 241 26.94 -0.46 14.28
C PHE A 241 28.15 -1.37 14.58
N PRO A 242 29.41 -0.95 14.35
CA PRO A 242 30.55 -1.73 14.81
C PRO A 242 30.60 -1.83 16.35
N ALA A 243 30.15 -0.81 17.08
CA ALA A 243 30.15 -0.83 18.54
C ALA A 243 29.13 -1.83 19.12
N VAL A 244 27.91 -1.91 18.56
CA VAL A 244 26.91 -2.90 19.00
C VAL A 244 27.31 -4.31 18.57
N GLU A 245 27.94 -4.49 17.40
CA GLU A 245 28.47 -5.78 16.97
C GLU A 245 29.50 -6.32 17.98
N ARG A 246 30.54 -5.53 18.27
CA ARG A 246 31.59 -5.89 19.25
C ARG A 246 31.03 -6.21 20.63
N GLU A 247 29.96 -5.53 21.06
CA GLU A 247 29.38 -5.78 22.38
C GLU A 247 28.67 -7.15 22.48
N TYR A 248 28.01 -7.60 21.40
CA TYR A 248 27.09 -8.73 21.45
C TYR A 248 27.53 -9.96 20.66
N ILE A 249 28.42 -9.84 19.66
CA ILE A 249 28.80 -10.97 18.79
C ILE A 249 29.38 -12.15 19.57
N HIS A 250 30.19 -11.88 20.60
CA HIS A 250 30.77 -12.92 21.47
C HIS A 250 29.76 -13.63 22.38
N ARG A 251 28.53 -13.11 22.47
CA ARG A 251 27.47 -13.69 23.30
C ARG A 251 26.55 -14.60 22.50
N ALA A 252 26.73 -14.68 21.18
CA ALA A 252 25.98 -15.57 20.30
C ALA A 252 26.43 -17.01 20.51
N ASP A 253 25.49 -17.95 20.49
CA ASP A 253 25.83 -19.38 20.54
C ASP A 253 26.38 -19.86 19.18
N ALA A 254 26.11 -19.10 18.11
CA ALA A 254 26.75 -19.25 16.82
C ALA A 254 26.73 -17.94 16.01
N VAL A 255 27.67 -17.82 15.06
CA VAL A 255 27.71 -16.74 14.08
C VAL A 255 27.66 -17.35 12.67
N VAL A 256 26.88 -16.73 11.79
CA VAL A 256 26.72 -17.09 10.38
C VAL A 256 27.12 -15.89 9.53
N THR A 257 27.71 -16.12 8.36
CA THR A 257 27.96 -15.09 7.35
C THR A 257 27.91 -15.69 5.95
N VAL A 258 28.20 -14.90 4.91
CA VAL A 258 27.88 -15.24 3.52
C VAL A 258 29.07 -15.73 2.69
N SER A 259 30.31 -15.62 3.17
CA SER A 259 31.49 -16.16 2.48
C SER A 259 32.60 -16.62 3.43
N PRO A 260 33.49 -17.53 2.99
CA PRO A 260 34.66 -17.93 3.77
C PRO A 260 35.58 -16.76 4.14
N GLU A 261 35.78 -15.81 3.23
CA GLU A 261 36.62 -14.62 3.43
C GLU A 261 36.04 -13.73 4.53
N LEU A 262 34.73 -13.47 4.50
CA LEU A 262 34.04 -12.72 5.55
C LEU A 262 34.07 -13.48 6.87
N ALA A 263 33.92 -14.81 6.86
CA ALA A 263 34.02 -15.62 8.07
C ALA A 263 35.42 -15.49 8.71
N ALA A 264 36.48 -15.51 7.90
CA ALA A 264 37.85 -15.32 8.36
C ALA A 264 38.08 -13.91 8.95
N LEU A 265 37.59 -12.86 8.28
CA LEU A 265 37.68 -11.48 8.76
C LEU A 265 36.94 -11.29 10.08
N ILE A 266 35.67 -11.70 10.15
CA ILE A 266 34.84 -11.59 11.35
C ILE A 266 35.48 -12.38 12.51
N ARG A 267 36.00 -13.58 12.25
CA ARG A 267 36.69 -14.38 13.27
C ARG A 267 37.94 -13.68 13.77
N ALA A 268 38.77 -13.12 12.88
CA ALA A 268 40.01 -12.46 13.27
C ALA A 268 39.75 -11.19 14.09
N ASP A 269 38.87 -10.32 13.61
CA ASP A 269 38.60 -9.02 14.24
C ASP A 269 37.89 -9.14 15.58
N HIS A 270 36.92 -10.05 15.66
CA HIS A 270 36.19 -10.33 16.89
C HIS A 270 36.76 -11.52 17.66
N ARG A 271 37.95 -12.03 17.30
CA ARG A 271 38.63 -13.15 17.99
C ARG A 271 37.69 -14.29 18.39
N LEU A 272 36.82 -14.70 17.46
CA LEU A 272 35.78 -15.69 17.75
C LEU A 272 36.42 -17.08 17.95
N PRO A 273 35.91 -17.89 18.91
CA PRO A 273 36.46 -19.21 19.19
C PRO A 273 36.24 -20.19 18.03
N GLU A 274 35.09 -20.08 17.35
CA GLU A 274 34.74 -20.85 16.16
C GLU A 274 34.74 -19.94 14.93
N THR A 275 35.11 -20.48 13.77
CA THR A 275 34.90 -19.79 12.50
C THR A 275 33.39 -19.70 12.21
N PRO A 276 32.84 -18.52 11.88
CA PRO A 276 31.44 -18.39 11.48
C PRO A 276 31.05 -19.37 10.38
N ALA A 277 29.85 -19.95 10.48
CA ALA A 277 29.33 -20.82 9.44
C ALA A 277 29.01 -20.00 8.18
N VAL A 278 29.30 -20.56 7.00
CA VAL A 278 29.04 -19.89 5.72
C VAL A 278 27.72 -20.37 5.14
N VAL A 279 26.82 -19.42 4.90
CA VAL A 279 25.50 -19.64 4.31
C VAL A 279 25.22 -18.51 3.32
N ARG A 280 25.25 -18.80 2.03
CA ARG A 280 24.97 -17.82 0.96
C ARG A 280 23.48 -17.63 0.75
N ASN A 281 23.07 -16.45 0.29
CA ASN A 281 21.74 -16.27 -0.26
C ASN A 281 21.75 -16.76 -1.71
N ALA A 282 21.10 -17.91 -1.95
CA ALA A 282 21.16 -18.66 -3.20
C ALA A 282 19.76 -18.91 -3.79
N PRO A 283 19.57 -19.03 -5.11
CA PRO A 283 18.31 -19.45 -5.72
C PRO A 283 17.83 -20.80 -5.19
N VAL A 284 16.51 -21.00 -5.18
CA VAL A 284 15.92 -22.31 -4.88
C VAL A 284 15.89 -23.10 -6.18
N ARG A 285 16.69 -24.17 -6.28
CA ARG A 285 16.83 -24.91 -7.53
C ARG A 285 15.55 -25.67 -7.89
N ALA A 286 14.84 -26.21 -6.91
CA ALA A 286 13.65 -27.05 -7.12
C ALA A 286 12.48 -26.35 -7.82
N VAL A 287 12.46 -25.02 -7.88
CA VAL A 287 11.41 -24.23 -8.55
C VAL A 287 11.87 -23.59 -9.85
N VAL A 288 13.15 -23.71 -10.20
CA VAL A 288 13.66 -23.22 -11.50
C VAL A 288 13.13 -24.15 -12.60
N GLY A 289 12.58 -23.55 -13.64
CA GLY A 289 11.90 -24.25 -14.75
C GLY A 289 10.43 -24.58 -14.49
N ALA A 290 9.93 -24.39 -13.25
CA ALA A 290 8.51 -24.63 -12.93
C ALA A 290 7.58 -23.60 -13.59
N ALA A 291 8.09 -22.44 -14.02
CA ALA A 291 7.32 -21.39 -14.68
C ALA A 291 7.31 -21.48 -16.22
N ALA A 292 7.70 -22.61 -16.82
CA ALA A 292 7.76 -22.79 -18.28
C ALA A 292 6.46 -22.31 -18.98
N GLY A 293 6.58 -21.29 -19.84
CA GLY A 293 5.45 -20.64 -20.54
C GLY A 293 4.98 -19.29 -19.96
N ARG A 294 5.58 -18.78 -18.88
CA ARG A 294 5.30 -17.43 -18.33
C ARG A 294 6.14 -16.33 -19.00
N VAL A 295 5.72 -15.07 -18.86
CA VAL A 295 6.40 -13.86 -19.38
C VAL A 295 7.84 -13.82 -18.87
N CYS A 296 8.83 -13.77 -19.76
CA CYS A 296 10.25 -13.58 -19.43
C CYS A 296 10.68 -12.12 -19.66
N VAL A 297 11.89 -11.76 -19.21
CA VAL A 297 12.44 -10.41 -19.30
C VAL A 297 12.45 -9.87 -20.73
N ARG A 298 12.73 -10.72 -21.73
CA ARG A 298 12.70 -10.33 -23.16
C ARG A 298 11.30 -9.94 -23.61
N THR A 299 10.29 -10.73 -23.27
CA THR A 299 8.89 -10.41 -23.59
C THR A 299 8.41 -9.15 -22.87
N ALA A 300 8.89 -8.90 -21.64
CA ALA A 300 8.61 -7.67 -20.91
C ALA A 300 9.24 -6.43 -21.56
N CYS A 301 10.34 -6.58 -22.28
CA CYS A 301 10.96 -5.51 -23.07
C CYS A 301 10.30 -5.32 -24.46
N GLY A 302 9.39 -6.20 -24.89
CA GLY A 302 8.81 -6.17 -26.23
C GLY A 302 9.82 -6.49 -27.35
N LEU A 303 10.90 -7.22 -27.05
CA LEU A 303 11.96 -7.50 -28.02
C LEU A 303 11.70 -8.79 -28.81
N ARG A 304 12.04 -8.75 -30.10
CA ARG A 304 12.01 -9.92 -30.99
C ARG A 304 13.08 -10.94 -30.61
N PRO A 305 12.91 -12.22 -30.98
CA PRO A 305 13.99 -13.20 -30.93
C PRO A 305 15.22 -12.71 -31.71
N GLY A 306 16.42 -12.98 -31.21
CA GLY A 306 17.70 -12.64 -31.86
C GLY A 306 18.29 -11.27 -31.52
N VAL A 307 17.55 -10.34 -30.89
CA VAL A 307 18.12 -9.08 -30.40
C VAL A 307 18.99 -9.34 -29.16
N PRO A 308 20.29 -9.02 -29.14
CA PRO A 308 21.15 -9.23 -27.96
C PRO A 308 20.65 -8.44 -26.74
N LEU A 309 20.41 -9.13 -25.63
CA LEU A 309 19.84 -8.55 -24.42
C LEU A 309 20.74 -8.77 -23.20
N LEU A 310 21.29 -7.68 -22.67
CA LEU A 310 21.94 -7.63 -21.36
C LEU A 310 20.89 -7.44 -20.28
N VAL A 311 21.05 -8.09 -19.12
CA VAL A 311 20.14 -7.89 -17.98
C VAL A 311 20.88 -7.56 -16.70
N TYR A 312 20.39 -6.55 -16.00
CA TYR A 312 20.77 -6.24 -14.62
C TYR A 312 19.54 -6.40 -13.71
N ALA A 313 19.66 -7.24 -12.69
CA ALA A 313 18.64 -7.41 -11.66
C ALA A 313 19.10 -6.89 -10.29
N GLY A 314 18.25 -6.07 -9.67
CA GLY A 314 18.42 -5.61 -8.29
C GLY A 314 18.40 -4.09 -8.12
N TRP A 315 18.87 -3.65 -6.95
CA TRP A 315 18.88 -2.24 -6.57
C TRP A 315 19.78 -1.40 -7.47
N LEU A 316 19.33 -0.17 -7.78
CA LEU A 316 20.04 0.80 -8.61
C LEU A 316 20.67 1.86 -7.70
N ALA A 317 21.94 1.66 -7.37
CA ALA A 317 22.77 2.65 -6.68
C ALA A 317 24.09 2.86 -7.43
N PRO A 318 24.77 4.01 -7.24
CA PRO A 318 26.02 4.31 -7.96
C PRO A 318 27.08 3.21 -7.83
N ASP A 319 27.26 2.68 -6.62
CA ASP A 319 28.21 1.60 -6.30
C ASP A 319 27.90 0.26 -7.00
N ARG A 320 26.70 0.11 -7.59
CA ARG A 320 26.33 -1.06 -8.37
C ARG A 320 26.78 -0.99 -9.83
N GLY A 321 27.31 0.16 -10.27
CA GLY A 321 27.96 0.41 -11.55
C GLY A 321 27.17 0.12 -12.81
N VAL A 322 25.84 0.14 -12.72
CA VAL A 322 24.96 0.08 -13.90
C VAL A 322 25.20 1.26 -14.84
N GLY A 323 25.71 2.38 -14.33
CA GLY A 323 26.13 3.53 -15.13
C GLY A 323 27.13 3.16 -16.22
N THR A 324 28.15 2.35 -15.91
CA THR A 324 29.14 1.86 -16.87
C THR A 324 28.51 1.10 -18.03
N ALA A 325 27.48 0.30 -17.75
CA ALA A 325 26.76 -0.43 -18.79
C ALA A 325 25.97 0.52 -19.71
N VAL A 326 25.34 1.57 -19.15
CA VAL A 326 24.65 2.60 -19.95
C VAL A 326 25.64 3.41 -20.80
N GLU A 327 26.79 3.76 -20.24
CA GLU A 327 27.86 4.50 -20.93
C GLU A 327 28.52 3.69 -22.05
N ALA A 328 28.51 2.37 -21.94
CA ALA A 328 29.06 1.47 -22.96
C ALA A 328 28.10 1.17 -24.13
N LEU A 329 26.78 1.41 -23.97
CA LEU A 329 25.79 1.11 -25.03
C LEU A 329 26.07 1.78 -26.39
N PRO A 330 26.63 2.99 -26.49
CA PRO A 330 27.05 3.55 -27.77
C PRO A 330 28.08 2.68 -28.53
N LEU A 331 28.91 1.91 -27.82
CA LEU A 331 29.90 0.99 -28.39
C LEU A 331 29.31 -0.40 -28.71
N LEU A 332 28.04 -0.64 -28.37
CA LEU A 332 27.34 -1.90 -28.52
C LEU A 332 26.03 -1.66 -29.31
N PRO A 333 26.10 -1.32 -30.61
CA PRO A 333 24.95 -0.77 -31.36
C PRO A 333 23.73 -1.71 -31.40
N ASP A 334 23.95 -3.02 -31.40
CA ASP A 334 22.87 -4.02 -31.49
C ASP A 334 22.31 -4.45 -30.12
N HIS A 335 23.02 -4.16 -29.02
CA HIS A 335 22.65 -4.65 -27.70
C HIS A 335 21.61 -3.76 -27.02
N HIS A 336 20.70 -4.42 -26.32
CA HIS A 336 19.70 -3.81 -25.46
C HIS A 336 20.03 -4.11 -23.99
N LEU A 337 19.61 -3.23 -23.08
CA LEU A 337 19.81 -3.37 -21.63
C LEU A 337 18.46 -3.41 -20.90
N ALA A 338 18.16 -4.52 -20.23
CA ALA A 338 17.03 -4.64 -19.32
C ALA A 338 17.44 -4.37 -17.87
N LEU A 339 16.71 -3.49 -17.20
CA LEU A 339 16.84 -3.16 -15.78
C LEU A 339 15.65 -3.75 -15.02
N VAL A 340 15.86 -4.88 -14.34
CA VAL A 340 14.91 -5.48 -13.41
C VAL A 340 15.10 -4.82 -12.04
N ALA A 341 14.47 -3.66 -11.87
CA ALA A 341 14.62 -2.82 -10.68
C ALA A 341 13.26 -2.52 -10.01
N GLY A 342 13.31 -2.20 -8.71
CA GLY A 342 12.13 -1.81 -7.93
C GLY A 342 11.58 -0.42 -8.29
N ALA A 343 10.76 0.18 -7.42
CA ALA A 343 10.08 1.44 -7.66
C ALA A 343 10.98 2.56 -8.21
N PRO A 344 10.48 3.44 -9.10
CA PRO A 344 11.25 4.56 -9.64
C PRO A 344 11.86 5.41 -8.53
N GLY A 345 13.15 5.69 -8.65
CA GLY A 345 13.90 6.53 -7.70
C GLY A 345 15.00 7.30 -8.42
N ALA A 346 15.68 8.19 -7.68
CA ALA A 346 16.69 9.10 -8.25
C ALA A 346 17.79 8.36 -9.04
N GLY A 347 18.19 7.17 -8.61
CA GLY A 347 19.18 6.34 -9.32
C GLY A 347 18.68 5.86 -10.69
N LEU A 348 17.42 5.44 -10.80
CA LEU A 348 16.84 5.06 -12.08
C LEU A 348 16.71 6.27 -13.01
N THR A 349 16.18 7.38 -12.49
CA THR A 349 16.03 8.63 -13.26
C THR A 349 17.37 9.07 -13.84
N ALA A 350 18.43 9.11 -13.02
CA ALA A 350 19.77 9.48 -13.47
C ALA A 350 20.30 8.56 -14.59
N LEU A 351 20.07 7.25 -14.50
CA LEU A 351 20.48 6.30 -15.55
C LEU A 351 19.71 6.53 -16.85
N LEU A 352 18.40 6.81 -16.78
CA LEU A 352 17.57 7.06 -17.97
C LEU A 352 17.88 8.40 -18.63
N ASP A 353 18.13 9.44 -17.83
CA ASP A 353 18.56 10.75 -18.33
C ASP A 353 19.91 10.62 -19.03
N ARG A 354 20.86 9.91 -18.40
CA ARG A 354 22.16 9.64 -19.01
C ARG A 354 22.03 8.84 -20.32
N ALA A 355 21.15 7.84 -20.37
CA ALA A 355 20.86 7.10 -21.60
C ALA A 355 20.26 7.99 -22.70
N ALA A 356 19.47 9.00 -22.35
CA ALA A 356 18.91 9.97 -23.29
C ALA A 356 19.99 10.91 -23.84
N GLU A 357 20.88 11.43 -22.99
CA GLU A 357 22.03 12.25 -23.39
C GLU A 357 22.94 11.50 -24.38
N LEU A 358 23.13 10.21 -24.17
CA LEU A 358 23.95 9.34 -25.02
C LEU A 358 23.22 8.84 -26.28
N GLY A 359 21.95 9.20 -26.48
CA GLY A 359 21.14 8.77 -27.63
C GLY A 359 20.72 7.29 -27.63
N VAL A 360 20.90 6.58 -26.50
CA VAL A 360 20.65 5.13 -26.38
C VAL A 360 19.38 4.78 -25.57
N ARG A 361 18.57 5.79 -25.19
CA ARG A 361 17.38 5.62 -24.34
C ARG A 361 16.40 4.55 -24.84
N HIS A 362 16.22 4.42 -26.16
CA HIS A 362 15.33 3.43 -26.79
C HIS A 362 15.80 1.98 -26.62
N ARG A 363 17.06 1.75 -26.22
CA ARG A 363 17.66 0.43 -25.95
C ARG A 363 17.75 0.09 -24.46
N VAL A 364 17.31 1.00 -23.57
CA VAL A 364 17.25 0.78 -22.12
C VAL A 364 15.81 0.52 -21.68
N HIS A 365 15.56 -0.70 -21.22
CA HIS A 365 14.24 -1.21 -20.86
C HIS A 365 14.11 -1.31 -19.34
N VAL A 366 13.12 -0.65 -18.75
CA VAL A 366 12.78 -0.82 -17.34
C VAL A 366 11.65 -1.82 -17.25
N VAL A 367 11.87 -2.91 -16.52
CA VAL A 367 10.96 -4.05 -16.48
C VAL A 367 10.59 -4.40 -15.03
N PRO A 368 9.40 -4.98 -14.79
CA PRO A 368 8.90 -5.18 -13.42
C PRO A 368 9.72 -6.22 -12.65
N TYR A 369 9.70 -6.08 -11.33
CA TYR A 369 10.16 -7.10 -10.39
C TYR A 369 9.22 -8.31 -10.40
N VAL A 370 9.75 -9.49 -10.09
CA VAL A 370 8.97 -10.72 -9.95
C VAL A 370 9.22 -11.35 -8.57
N PRO A 371 8.29 -12.18 -8.04
CA PRO A 371 8.54 -12.94 -6.82
C PRO A 371 9.83 -13.74 -6.91
N GLN A 372 10.53 -13.89 -5.79
CA GLN A 372 11.88 -14.48 -5.78
C GLN A 372 11.96 -15.88 -6.41
N HIS A 373 10.93 -16.72 -6.23
CA HIS A 373 10.88 -18.05 -6.84
C HIS A 373 10.78 -18.02 -8.38
N GLN A 374 10.44 -16.88 -8.99
CA GLN A 374 10.31 -16.69 -10.44
C GLN A 374 11.53 -16.00 -11.07
N VAL A 375 12.47 -15.50 -10.26
CA VAL A 375 13.55 -14.62 -10.75
C VAL A 375 14.41 -15.31 -11.82
N ALA A 376 14.88 -16.54 -11.57
CA ALA A 376 15.71 -17.25 -12.55
C ALA A 376 14.97 -17.47 -13.88
N ASP A 377 13.74 -17.99 -13.83
CA ASP A 377 12.92 -18.23 -15.03
C ASP A 377 12.58 -16.93 -15.78
N TYR A 378 12.35 -15.84 -15.05
CA TYR A 378 12.12 -14.53 -15.65
C TYR A 378 13.37 -14.01 -16.37
N LEU A 379 14.55 -14.17 -15.77
CA LEU A 379 15.82 -13.72 -16.32
C LEU A 379 16.28 -14.55 -17.53
N ALA A 380 15.87 -15.82 -17.62
CA ALA A 380 16.28 -16.75 -18.68
C ALA A 380 15.98 -16.29 -20.12
N GLY A 381 15.16 -15.24 -20.30
CA GLY A 381 14.94 -14.60 -21.60
C GLY A 381 16.08 -13.70 -22.11
N ALA A 382 17.03 -13.31 -21.25
CA ALA A 382 18.18 -12.49 -21.61
C ALA A 382 19.33 -13.34 -22.24
N ASP A 383 20.40 -12.68 -22.67
CA ASP A 383 21.59 -13.32 -23.23
C ASP A 383 22.77 -13.32 -22.27
N LEU A 384 22.96 -12.24 -21.50
CA LEU A 384 24.07 -12.05 -20.56
C LEU A 384 23.60 -11.37 -19.27
N GLY A 385 24.07 -11.84 -18.12
CA GLY A 385 23.79 -11.27 -16.79
C GLY A 385 24.90 -10.33 -16.32
N LEU A 386 24.54 -9.11 -15.89
CA LEU A 386 25.51 -8.08 -15.52
C LEU A 386 25.78 -8.01 -14.00
N VAL A 387 27.07 -8.00 -13.64
CA VAL A 387 27.58 -7.71 -12.29
C VAL A 387 28.63 -6.59 -12.32
N PRO A 388 28.24 -5.33 -12.64
CA PRO A 388 29.19 -4.27 -12.93
C PRO A 388 29.58 -3.47 -11.67
N PHE A 389 29.83 -4.12 -10.54
CA PHE A 389 30.03 -3.44 -9.25
C PHE A 389 31.28 -2.56 -9.21
N HIS A 390 31.22 -1.49 -8.43
CA HIS A 390 32.40 -0.67 -8.10
C HIS A 390 33.20 -1.34 -6.98
N ARG A 391 34.47 -0.96 -6.85
CA ARG A 391 35.36 -1.48 -5.80
C ARG A 391 34.90 -1.00 -4.42
N MET A 392 34.34 -1.92 -3.64
CA MET A 392 33.84 -1.68 -2.30
C MET A 392 34.30 -2.81 -1.39
N PRO A 393 34.70 -2.55 -0.11
CA PRO A 393 35.30 -3.57 0.76
C PRO A 393 34.52 -4.89 0.81
N ASN A 394 33.19 -4.86 0.98
CA ASN A 394 32.41 -6.09 1.06
C ASN A 394 32.22 -6.82 -0.28
N ALA A 395 32.22 -6.07 -1.39
CA ALA A 395 32.12 -6.66 -2.73
C ALA A 395 33.37 -7.48 -3.07
N GLU A 396 34.53 -7.09 -2.54
CA GLU A 396 35.81 -7.81 -2.72
C GLU A 396 35.82 -9.19 -2.05
N HIS A 397 34.90 -9.44 -1.10
CA HIS A 397 34.92 -10.63 -0.25
C HIS A 397 33.72 -11.57 -0.44
N SER A 398 32.74 -11.23 -1.27
CA SER A 398 31.52 -12.03 -1.40
C SER A 398 30.99 -12.09 -2.83
N LEU A 399 30.49 -13.27 -3.21
CA LEU A 399 29.78 -13.46 -4.46
C LEU A 399 28.35 -12.88 -4.32
N PRO A 400 27.93 -11.94 -5.18
CA PRO A 400 26.60 -11.37 -5.08
C PRO A 400 25.53 -12.37 -5.50
N THR A 401 24.35 -12.33 -4.85
CA THR A 401 23.22 -13.24 -5.12
C THR A 401 22.84 -13.32 -6.60
N LYS A 402 22.88 -12.19 -7.31
CA LYS A 402 22.54 -12.14 -8.74
C LYS A 402 23.43 -13.03 -9.61
N ALA A 403 24.69 -13.26 -9.24
CA ALA A 403 25.56 -14.15 -9.99
C ALA A 403 24.98 -15.57 -9.99
N ALA A 404 24.54 -16.07 -8.83
CA ALA A 404 23.87 -17.36 -8.73
C ALA A 404 22.52 -17.37 -9.45
N GLU A 405 21.75 -16.29 -9.41
CA GLU A 405 20.47 -16.16 -10.14
C GLU A 405 20.65 -16.23 -11.66
N TYR A 406 21.65 -15.54 -12.20
CA TYR A 406 21.97 -15.57 -13.63
C TYR A 406 22.43 -16.96 -14.08
N LEU A 407 23.28 -17.62 -13.30
CA LEU A 407 23.74 -18.97 -13.62
C LEU A 407 22.57 -19.98 -13.61
N HIS A 408 21.66 -19.89 -12.62
CA HIS A 408 20.43 -20.71 -12.61
C HIS A 408 19.49 -20.38 -13.78
N ALA A 409 19.53 -19.15 -14.29
CA ALA A 409 18.83 -18.74 -15.51
C ALA A 409 19.55 -19.18 -16.81
N GLY A 410 20.72 -19.83 -16.70
CA GLY A 410 21.54 -20.24 -17.84
C GLY A 410 22.26 -19.09 -18.56
N LEU A 411 22.46 -17.97 -17.88
CA LEU A 411 23.09 -16.77 -18.43
C LEU A 411 24.58 -16.68 -18.04
N PRO A 412 25.50 -16.57 -19.01
CA PRO A 412 26.88 -16.19 -18.74
C PRO A 412 26.98 -14.82 -18.07
N LEU A 413 28.03 -14.63 -17.28
CA LEU A 413 28.26 -13.41 -16.50
C LEU A 413 29.14 -12.42 -17.27
N VAL A 414 28.84 -11.12 -17.15
CA VAL A 414 29.79 -10.04 -17.42
C VAL A 414 29.99 -9.26 -16.13
N SER A 415 31.18 -9.38 -15.54
CA SER A 415 31.49 -8.85 -14.21
C SER A 415 32.66 -7.87 -14.25
N SER A 416 32.63 -6.86 -13.39
CA SER A 416 33.83 -6.05 -13.13
C SER A 416 34.90 -6.88 -12.42
N ASP A 417 36.14 -6.39 -12.42
CA ASP A 417 37.33 -7.00 -11.83
C ASP A 417 37.41 -6.95 -10.29
N ILE A 418 36.24 -6.95 -9.65
CA ILE A 418 36.10 -7.17 -8.21
C ILE A 418 36.60 -8.57 -7.89
N ARG A 419 37.44 -8.70 -6.87
CA ARG A 419 38.19 -9.93 -6.58
C ARG A 419 37.31 -11.17 -6.50
N ALA A 420 36.35 -11.20 -5.56
CA ALA A 420 35.52 -12.39 -5.34
C ALA A 420 34.75 -12.85 -6.59
N THR A 421 34.15 -11.92 -7.35
CA THR A 421 33.36 -12.29 -8.52
C THR A 421 34.25 -12.62 -9.71
N SER A 422 35.35 -11.89 -9.93
CA SER A 422 36.25 -12.13 -11.05
C SER A 422 37.09 -13.40 -10.90
N GLU A 423 37.53 -13.74 -9.69
CA GLU A 423 38.16 -15.04 -9.39
C GLU A 423 37.18 -16.18 -9.67
N PHE A 424 35.92 -16.04 -9.22
CA PHE A 424 34.88 -17.05 -9.47
C PHE A 424 34.58 -17.23 -10.97
N VAL A 425 34.41 -16.13 -11.72
CA VAL A 425 34.14 -16.17 -13.17
C VAL A 425 35.28 -16.85 -13.92
N ARG A 426 36.54 -16.50 -13.62
CA ARG A 426 37.71 -17.09 -14.27
C ARG A 426 37.89 -18.56 -13.91
N ALA A 427 37.71 -18.93 -12.64
CA ALA A 427 37.89 -20.31 -12.18
C ALA A 427 36.91 -21.30 -12.81
N HIS A 428 35.69 -20.86 -13.13
CA HIS A 428 34.66 -21.73 -13.70
C HIS A 428 34.45 -21.51 -15.20
N GLY A 429 35.05 -20.48 -15.82
CA GLY A 429 34.86 -20.17 -17.24
C GLY A 429 33.42 -19.83 -17.61
N VAL A 430 32.66 -19.21 -16.70
CA VAL A 430 31.21 -18.94 -16.86
C VAL A 430 30.88 -17.52 -17.32
N GLY A 431 31.88 -16.76 -17.76
CA GLY A 431 31.69 -15.38 -18.17
C GLY A 431 32.97 -14.64 -18.51
N GLU A 432 32.82 -13.33 -18.70
CA GLU A 432 33.90 -12.40 -19.03
C GLU A 432 34.07 -11.35 -17.92
N VAL A 433 35.30 -10.85 -17.78
CA VAL A 433 35.67 -9.84 -16.79
C VAL A 433 36.11 -8.56 -17.49
N PHE A 434 35.70 -7.42 -16.96
CA PHE A 434 36.12 -6.08 -17.41
C PHE A 434 36.67 -5.25 -16.25
N THR A 435 37.38 -4.16 -16.56
CA THR A 435 37.92 -3.23 -15.56
C THR A 435 36.79 -2.40 -14.96
N ALA A 436 36.65 -2.39 -13.62
CA ALA A 436 35.61 -1.60 -12.97
C ALA A 436 35.63 -0.14 -13.42
N GLU A 437 34.43 0.44 -13.64
CA GLU A 437 34.25 1.84 -14.06
C GLU A 437 34.79 2.18 -15.47
N ASP A 438 35.19 1.19 -16.27
CA ASP A 438 35.64 1.38 -17.66
C ASP A 438 34.59 0.85 -18.68
N ALA A 439 33.93 1.78 -19.36
CA ALA A 439 32.91 1.48 -20.37
C ALA A 439 33.47 0.79 -21.63
N ALA A 440 34.71 1.09 -22.04
CA ALA A 440 35.33 0.47 -23.20
C ALA A 440 35.73 -0.98 -22.92
N SER A 441 36.32 -1.23 -21.75
CA SER A 441 36.62 -2.58 -21.25
C SER A 441 35.34 -3.40 -21.08
N PHE A 442 34.26 -2.78 -20.55
CA PHE A 442 32.94 -3.40 -20.46
C PHE A 442 32.41 -3.83 -21.84
N ALA A 443 32.44 -2.93 -22.83
CA ALA A 443 31.97 -3.23 -24.18
C ALA A 443 32.76 -4.39 -24.80
N ALA A 444 34.10 -4.40 -24.66
CA ALA A 444 34.93 -5.49 -25.15
C ALA A 444 34.59 -6.83 -24.50
N ALA A 445 34.34 -6.86 -23.18
CA ALA A 445 33.92 -8.05 -22.47
C ALA A 445 32.54 -8.55 -22.92
N VAL A 446 31.58 -7.64 -23.14
CA VAL A 446 30.26 -7.99 -23.69
C VAL A 446 30.37 -8.61 -25.08
N LEU A 447 31.21 -8.05 -25.95
CA LEU A 447 31.41 -8.59 -27.30
C LEU A 447 32.02 -9.99 -27.29
N ARG A 448 33.05 -10.24 -26.46
CA ARG A 448 33.63 -11.58 -26.28
C ARG A 448 32.60 -12.58 -25.73
N ALA A 449 31.86 -12.19 -24.69
CA ALA A 449 30.83 -13.03 -24.08
C ALA A 449 29.67 -13.33 -25.04
N THR A 450 29.32 -12.38 -25.92
CA THR A 450 28.30 -12.59 -26.96
C THR A 450 28.81 -13.57 -28.02
N ALA A 451 30.08 -13.47 -28.42
CA ALA A 451 30.68 -14.31 -29.44
C ALA A 451 30.85 -15.78 -29.00
N ASP A 452 31.20 -16.04 -27.73
CA ASP A 452 31.35 -17.39 -27.15
C ASP A 452 30.22 -17.75 -26.16
N ARG A 453 29.01 -17.20 -26.36
CA ARG A 453 27.90 -17.39 -25.41
C ARG A 453 27.62 -18.86 -25.13
N ASP A 454 27.60 -19.69 -26.17
CA ASP A 454 27.24 -21.11 -26.04
C ASP A 454 28.37 -21.92 -25.39
N GLY A 455 29.64 -21.54 -25.57
CA GLY A 455 30.78 -22.12 -24.85
C GLY A 455 30.72 -21.80 -23.35
N LEU A 456 30.52 -20.53 -23.01
CA LEU A 456 30.36 -20.08 -21.62
C LEU A 456 29.17 -20.75 -20.92
N ARG A 457 28.05 -20.95 -21.64
CA ARG A 457 26.87 -21.65 -21.11
C ARG A 457 27.13 -23.12 -20.80
N LYS A 458 27.96 -23.82 -21.60
CA LYS A 458 28.31 -25.23 -21.34
C LYS A 458 29.08 -25.41 -20.02
N ASN A 459 29.79 -24.38 -19.57
CA ASN A 459 30.51 -24.39 -18.30
C ASN A 459 29.59 -24.20 -17.08
N ILE A 460 28.32 -23.85 -17.29
CA ILE A 460 27.30 -23.80 -16.23
C ILE A 460 26.79 -25.22 -15.98
N THR A 461 27.54 -26.00 -15.19
CA THR A 461 27.24 -27.41 -14.93
C THR A 461 26.21 -27.61 -13.82
N ASP A 462 25.56 -28.77 -13.79
CA ASP A 462 24.63 -29.15 -12.72
C ASP A 462 25.27 -29.19 -11.32
N GLU A 463 26.56 -29.52 -11.25
CA GLU A 463 27.35 -29.51 -10.01
C GLU A 463 27.55 -28.08 -9.51
N LEU A 464 27.88 -27.14 -10.41
CA LEU A 464 28.00 -25.74 -10.08
C LEU A 464 26.67 -25.17 -9.56
N LEU A 465 25.57 -25.48 -10.25
CA LEU A 465 24.23 -25.04 -9.84
C LEU A 465 23.82 -25.62 -8.48
N ASP A 466 24.10 -26.91 -8.20
CA ASP A 466 23.91 -27.50 -6.87
C ASP A 466 24.71 -26.74 -5.80
N GLY A 467 25.98 -26.44 -6.09
CA GLY A 467 26.88 -25.67 -5.24
C GLY A 467 26.43 -24.23 -4.94
N LEU A 468 25.52 -23.72 -5.77
CA LEU A 468 24.92 -22.38 -5.70
C LEU A 468 23.41 -22.42 -5.36
N SER A 469 22.91 -23.52 -4.79
CA SER A 469 21.48 -23.70 -4.48
C SER A 469 21.15 -23.49 -3.00
N TRP A 470 19.95 -22.97 -2.73
CA TRP A 470 19.45 -22.77 -1.37
C TRP A 470 19.32 -24.09 -0.60
N GLU A 471 18.95 -25.16 -1.28
CA GLU A 471 18.82 -26.51 -0.71
C GLU A 471 20.14 -26.99 -0.08
N ARG A 472 21.27 -26.62 -0.67
CA ARG A 472 22.60 -26.89 -0.12
C ARG A 472 22.94 -25.97 1.04
N GLU A 473 22.69 -24.67 0.91
CA GLU A 473 22.96 -23.67 1.96
C GLU A 473 22.14 -23.93 3.23
N ALA A 474 20.86 -24.27 3.09
CA ALA A 474 19.94 -24.51 4.20
C ALA A 474 20.38 -25.69 5.08
N LYS A 475 21.03 -26.72 4.53
CA LYS A 475 21.54 -27.87 5.31
C LYS A 475 22.50 -27.43 6.41
N THR A 476 23.32 -26.40 6.15
CA THR A 476 24.24 -25.85 7.15
C THR A 476 23.48 -25.14 8.27
N LEU A 477 22.48 -24.31 7.95
CA LEU A 477 21.62 -23.66 8.94
C LEU A 477 20.85 -24.66 9.81
N LEU A 478 20.24 -25.68 9.19
CA LEU A 478 19.44 -26.68 9.91
C LEU A 478 20.29 -27.48 10.90
N ARG A 479 21.49 -27.92 10.50
CA ARG A 479 22.46 -28.57 11.41
C ARG A 479 22.86 -27.64 12.54
N LEU A 480 23.05 -26.36 12.25
CA LEU A 480 23.42 -25.37 13.25
C LEU A 480 22.31 -25.18 14.30
N TYR A 481 21.05 -25.05 13.88
CA TYR A 481 19.91 -24.95 14.81
C TYR A 481 19.83 -26.15 15.75
N SER A 482 19.97 -27.37 15.21
CA SER A 482 19.93 -28.58 16.03
C SER A 482 21.11 -28.67 17.01
N ARG A 483 22.32 -28.28 16.57
CA ARG A 483 23.51 -28.22 17.44
C ARG A 483 23.31 -27.25 18.61
N ILE A 484 22.92 -26.01 18.34
CA ILE A 484 22.88 -24.97 19.39
C ILE A 484 21.68 -25.11 20.32
N SER A 485 20.57 -25.69 19.85
CA SER A 485 19.39 -25.96 20.70
C SER A 485 19.46 -27.28 21.45
N GLY A 486 20.25 -28.24 20.95
CA GLY A 486 20.20 -29.64 21.37
C GLY A 486 18.89 -30.35 20.98
N LYS A 487 18.10 -29.79 20.06
CA LYS A 487 16.81 -30.34 19.61
C LYS A 487 16.84 -30.66 18.12
N THR A 488 16.29 -31.81 17.75
CA THR A 488 16.08 -32.19 16.35
C THR A 488 14.58 -32.38 16.13
N PRO A 489 13.95 -31.71 15.16
CA PRO A 489 12.55 -31.93 14.86
C PRO A 489 12.32 -33.38 14.40
N ALA A 490 11.13 -33.93 14.68
CA ALA A 490 10.70 -35.15 14.02
C ALA A 490 10.53 -34.87 12.51
N ARG A 491 10.86 -35.85 11.65
CA ARG A 491 10.75 -35.71 10.18
C ARG A 491 9.40 -35.07 9.80
N GLY A 492 9.45 -33.96 9.06
CA GLY A 492 8.27 -33.26 8.58
C GLY A 492 7.36 -34.18 7.75
N THR A 493 6.04 -34.02 7.90
CA THR A 493 5.03 -34.75 7.13
C THR A 493 5.06 -34.32 5.66
N GLY A 494 5.86 -35.01 4.84
CA GLY A 494 5.63 -35.36 3.42
C GLY A 494 5.05 -34.37 2.39
N GLY A 495 4.90 -33.08 2.70
CA GLY A 495 4.46 -32.07 1.72
C GLY A 495 5.64 -31.63 0.87
N GLY A 496 5.45 -31.58 -0.46
CA GLY A 496 6.42 -31.00 -1.39
C GLY A 496 6.84 -29.59 -0.96
N PRO A 497 7.98 -29.09 -1.45
CA PRO A 497 8.57 -27.90 -0.88
C PRO A 497 7.71 -26.64 -1.14
N TYR A 498 7.41 -25.88 -0.09
CA TYR A 498 6.60 -24.65 -0.11
C TYR A 498 7.38 -23.42 -0.60
N TRP A 499 8.29 -23.59 -1.56
CA TRP A 499 9.16 -22.51 -2.03
C TRP A 499 8.42 -21.43 -2.83
N ASP A 500 7.26 -21.77 -3.38
CA ASP A 500 6.34 -20.90 -4.10
C ASP A 500 5.24 -20.31 -3.20
N ALA A 501 5.31 -20.55 -1.88
CA ALA A 501 4.28 -20.09 -0.96
C ALA A 501 4.12 -18.57 -1.01
N GLU A 502 2.92 -18.12 -1.31
CA GLU A 502 2.53 -16.72 -1.21
C GLU A 502 2.08 -16.40 0.22
N GLU A 503 2.40 -15.19 0.66
CA GLU A 503 1.99 -14.72 1.97
C GLU A 503 0.48 -14.46 2.00
N ARG A 504 -0.22 -15.10 2.94
CA ARG A 504 -1.66 -14.96 3.15
C ARG A 504 -1.91 -14.22 4.46
N ALA A 505 -2.82 -13.24 4.46
CA ALA A 505 -3.20 -12.56 5.69
C ALA A 505 -3.66 -13.59 6.73
N ALA A 506 -3.32 -13.39 8.00
CA ALA A 506 -3.82 -14.26 9.06
C ALA A 506 -5.33 -14.16 9.00
N ALA A 507 -6.00 -15.30 8.89
CA ALA A 507 -7.42 -15.37 9.11
C ALA A 507 -7.65 -14.71 10.47
N ARG A 508 -8.15 -13.47 10.46
CA ARG A 508 -8.69 -12.89 11.68
C ARG A 508 -9.78 -13.87 12.04
N GLY A 509 -9.69 -14.49 13.22
CA GLY A 509 -10.71 -15.38 13.76
C GLY A 509 -12.03 -14.64 14.07
N GLY A 510 -12.54 -13.89 13.11
CA GLY A 510 -13.96 -13.83 12.81
C GLY A 510 -14.21 -14.76 11.61
N PRO A 511 -15.46 -15.08 11.29
CA PRO A 511 -15.75 -15.73 10.03
C PRO A 511 -15.07 -14.93 8.91
N ALA A 512 -14.54 -15.62 7.89
CA ALA A 512 -14.37 -14.99 6.59
C ALA A 512 -15.66 -14.19 6.33
N PRO A 513 -15.62 -12.95 5.79
CA PRO A 513 -16.85 -12.45 5.20
C PRO A 513 -17.25 -13.56 4.24
N GLU A 514 -18.39 -14.19 4.52
CA GLU A 514 -18.96 -15.22 3.66
C GLU A 514 -18.76 -14.73 2.24
N GLY A 515 -18.14 -15.58 1.40
CA GLY A 515 -17.81 -15.23 0.03
C GLY A 515 -18.98 -14.45 -0.55
N GLY A 516 -18.68 -13.33 -1.22
CA GLY A 516 -19.71 -12.51 -1.83
C GLY A 516 -20.72 -13.42 -2.52
N GLY A 517 -22.02 -13.17 -2.35
CA GLY A 517 -23.08 -14.06 -2.81
C GLY A 517 -23.18 -14.19 -4.34
N TRP A 518 -22.08 -14.03 -5.07
CA TRP A 518 -21.95 -14.16 -6.51
C TRP A 518 -21.04 -15.32 -6.88
N ARG A 519 -21.23 -15.82 -8.10
CA ARG A 519 -20.37 -16.85 -8.69
C ARG A 519 -18.97 -16.27 -8.94
N PRO A 520 -17.89 -16.79 -8.31
CA PRO A 520 -16.54 -16.26 -8.48
C PRO A 520 -16.03 -16.52 -9.89
N LEU A 521 -15.14 -15.66 -10.39
CA LEU A 521 -14.52 -15.79 -11.70
C LEU A 521 -14.02 -17.20 -11.98
N GLY A 522 -14.52 -17.79 -13.06
CA GLY A 522 -14.21 -19.16 -13.45
C GLY A 522 -14.32 -19.39 -14.96
N ALA A 523 -14.41 -20.64 -15.37
CA ALA A 523 -14.55 -21.06 -16.77
C ALA A 523 -16.01 -20.89 -17.27
N THR A 524 -16.55 -19.68 -17.19
CA THR A 524 -17.86 -19.33 -17.77
C THR A 524 -17.68 -18.54 -19.07
N PRO A 525 -18.65 -18.58 -19.99
CA PRO A 525 -18.60 -17.78 -21.23
C PRO A 525 -18.38 -16.30 -20.97
N VAL A 526 -19.05 -15.75 -19.95
CA VAL A 526 -18.88 -14.37 -19.53
C VAL A 526 -18.12 -14.32 -18.21
N ARG A 527 -16.95 -13.70 -18.24
CA ARG A 527 -16.11 -13.34 -17.10
C ARG A 527 -16.20 -11.83 -16.90
N LEU A 528 -17.02 -11.41 -15.95
CA LEU A 528 -17.42 -10.03 -15.70
C LEU A 528 -16.56 -9.40 -14.59
N GLY A 529 -15.79 -8.37 -14.93
CA GLY A 529 -15.18 -7.48 -13.94
C GLY A 529 -16.15 -6.37 -13.55
N LEU A 530 -16.27 -6.08 -12.25
CA LEU A 530 -16.97 -4.90 -11.73
C LEU A 530 -16.00 -4.08 -10.91
N ALA A 531 -15.57 -2.92 -11.42
CA ALA A 531 -14.51 -2.13 -10.80
C ALA A 531 -14.62 -0.64 -11.15
N PRO A 532 -14.06 0.30 -10.36
CA PRO A 532 -13.35 0.06 -9.10
C PRO A 532 -13.94 0.75 -7.86
N ALA A 533 -15.07 1.47 -7.93
CA ALA A 533 -15.51 2.33 -6.82
C ALA A 533 -16.35 1.59 -5.76
N ASN A 534 -17.26 0.73 -6.20
CA ASN A 534 -18.21 -0.02 -5.37
C ASN A 534 -18.97 0.87 -4.36
N HIS A 535 -19.52 1.99 -4.86
CA HIS A 535 -20.30 2.92 -4.04
C HIS A 535 -21.50 2.21 -3.42
N ALA A 536 -21.72 2.41 -2.12
CA ALA A 536 -22.80 1.78 -1.36
C ALA A 536 -22.91 0.24 -1.50
N GLY A 537 -21.83 -0.45 -1.91
CA GLY A 537 -21.84 -1.90 -2.15
C GLY A 537 -22.58 -2.31 -3.44
N GLN A 538 -22.90 -1.38 -4.34
CA GLN A 538 -23.71 -1.65 -5.51
C GLN A 538 -23.06 -2.63 -6.49
N LEU A 539 -21.73 -2.61 -6.68
CA LEU A 539 -21.09 -3.59 -7.55
C LEU A 539 -21.19 -5.01 -6.98
N ALA A 540 -21.08 -5.16 -5.67
CA ALA A 540 -21.28 -6.43 -4.99
C ALA A 540 -22.72 -6.95 -5.18
N ALA A 541 -23.70 -6.07 -5.00
CA ALA A 541 -25.11 -6.41 -5.18
C ALA A 541 -25.45 -6.74 -6.65
N PHE A 542 -24.88 -6.00 -7.61
CA PHE A 542 -25.01 -6.28 -9.03
C PHE A 542 -24.40 -7.65 -9.38
N ALA A 543 -23.19 -7.94 -8.88
CA ALA A 543 -22.55 -9.24 -9.10
C ALA A 543 -23.41 -10.41 -8.61
N THR A 544 -23.99 -10.29 -7.40
CA THR A 544 -24.92 -11.29 -6.84
C THR A 544 -26.12 -11.47 -7.76
N ALA A 545 -26.82 -10.38 -8.09
CA ALA A 545 -28.03 -10.42 -8.91
C ALA A 545 -27.78 -11.02 -10.30
N ILE A 546 -26.71 -10.59 -10.97
CA ILE A 546 -26.35 -11.05 -12.32
C ILE A 546 -26.01 -12.54 -12.31
N THR A 547 -25.16 -12.99 -11.39
CA THR A 547 -24.67 -14.37 -11.38
C THR A 547 -25.70 -15.39 -10.85
N HIS A 548 -26.67 -14.95 -10.05
CA HIS A 548 -27.84 -15.75 -9.68
C HIS A 548 -28.82 -15.91 -10.84
N ARG A 549 -29.03 -14.87 -11.64
CA ARG A 549 -29.94 -14.91 -12.79
C ARG A 549 -29.34 -15.62 -14.01
N ARG A 550 -28.02 -15.53 -14.19
CA ARG A 550 -27.30 -16.04 -15.37
C ARG A 550 -26.22 -17.05 -15.00
N GLU A 551 -26.46 -18.32 -15.29
CA GLU A 551 -25.48 -19.38 -15.02
C GLU A 551 -24.19 -19.25 -15.83
N GLY A 552 -24.27 -18.66 -17.04
CA GLY A 552 -23.11 -18.42 -17.91
C GLY A 552 -22.23 -17.24 -17.52
N VAL A 553 -22.49 -16.58 -16.38
CA VAL A 553 -21.73 -15.42 -15.91
C VAL A 553 -21.00 -15.76 -14.60
N SER A 554 -19.71 -15.50 -14.57
CA SER A 554 -18.93 -15.40 -13.33
C SER A 554 -18.41 -13.97 -13.17
N ALA A 555 -18.25 -13.54 -11.92
CA ALA A 555 -17.95 -12.15 -11.61
C ALA A 555 -16.75 -12.01 -10.66
N GLU A 556 -16.10 -10.85 -10.75
CA GLU A 556 -15.11 -10.40 -9.78
C GLU A 556 -15.29 -8.91 -9.50
N VAL A 557 -15.49 -8.60 -8.22
CA VAL A 557 -15.70 -7.24 -7.73
C VAL A 557 -14.38 -6.69 -7.20
N VAL A 558 -13.91 -5.61 -7.79
CA VAL A 558 -12.69 -4.91 -7.36
C VAL A 558 -13.06 -3.55 -6.78
N LYS A 559 -12.49 -3.22 -5.62
CA LYS A 559 -12.71 -1.94 -4.96
C LYS A 559 -11.41 -1.26 -4.57
N HIS A 560 -11.26 -0.01 -4.99
CA HIS A 560 -10.16 0.87 -4.59
C HIS A 560 -10.49 1.55 -3.26
N ARG A 561 -9.69 1.28 -2.22
CA ARG A 561 -9.86 1.85 -0.88
C ARG A 561 -9.44 3.31 -0.85
N SER A 562 -10.30 4.16 -0.32
CA SER A 562 -9.95 5.56 -0.05
C SER A 562 -9.42 5.70 1.38
N ALA A 563 -8.35 6.49 1.55
CA ALA A 563 -7.77 6.76 2.87
C ALA A 563 -8.83 7.35 3.82
N GLY A 564 -8.98 6.76 5.01
CA GLY A 564 -9.83 7.30 6.08
C GLY A 564 -11.24 6.69 6.22
N ARG A 565 -11.69 5.82 5.31
CA ARG A 565 -12.97 5.08 5.52
C ARG A 565 -12.76 3.91 6.50
N ARG A 566 -13.64 3.83 7.51
CA ARG A 566 -13.54 2.83 8.60
C ARG A 566 -14.04 1.43 8.21
N HIS A 567 -14.91 1.33 7.20
CA HIS A 567 -15.57 0.09 6.78
C HIS A 567 -15.60 -0.06 5.26
N ASP A 568 -15.45 -1.29 4.77
CA ASP A 568 -15.44 -1.64 3.35
C ASP A 568 -16.63 -2.54 3.00
N TYR A 569 -17.35 -2.23 1.91
CA TYR A 569 -18.32 -3.13 1.29
C TYR A 569 -17.67 -4.39 0.72
N PRO A 570 -18.42 -5.50 0.60
CA PRO A 570 -17.92 -6.76 0.03
C PRO A 570 -17.30 -6.55 -1.36
N ALA A 571 -16.16 -7.20 -1.60
CA ALA A 571 -15.44 -7.23 -2.86
C ALA A 571 -14.46 -8.41 -2.84
N ASP A 572 -14.17 -9.01 -3.99
CA ASP A 572 -13.15 -10.07 -4.10
C ASP A 572 -11.76 -9.49 -3.89
N VAL A 573 -11.52 -8.27 -4.38
CA VAL A 573 -10.23 -7.60 -4.22
C VAL A 573 -10.37 -6.16 -3.76
N LEU A 574 -9.61 -5.87 -2.71
CA LEU A 574 -9.48 -4.56 -2.11
C LEU A 574 -8.08 -4.01 -2.44
N VAL A 575 -8.02 -3.02 -3.33
CA VAL A 575 -6.76 -2.36 -3.70
C VAL A 575 -6.58 -1.13 -2.83
N ASP A 576 -5.43 -0.98 -2.18
CA ASP A 576 -5.13 0.25 -1.44
C ASP A 576 -4.97 1.42 -2.41
N GLY A 577 -5.81 2.45 -2.29
CA GLY A 577 -5.75 3.63 -3.14
C GLY A 577 -4.45 4.42 -2.99
N ALA A 578 -3.75 4.31 -1.85
CA ALA A 578 -2.41 4.89 -1.72
C ALA A 578 -1.38 4.14 -2.58
N ALA A 579 -1.54 2.82 -2.71
CA ALA A 579 -0.67 1.94 -3.48
C ALA A 579 -0.94 1.98 -4.99
N LEU A 580 -2.11 2.47 -5.43
CA LEU A 580 -2.44 2.65 -6.86
C LEU A 580 -1.50 3.60 -7.60
N LYS A 581 -0.68 4.40 -6.91
CA LYS A 581 0.37 5.22 -7.55
C LYS A 581 1.60 4.40 -7.93
N ASN A 582 1.73 3.19 -7.38
CA ASN A 582 2.86 2.33 -7.61
C ASN A 582 2.62 1.52 -8.90
N LEU A 583 3.62 1.49 -9.77
CA LEU A 583 3.50 0.88 -11.09
C LEU A 583 3.27 -0.64 -11.01
N ASP A 584 3.80 -1.33 -10.01
CA ASP A 584 3.57 -2.75 -9.77
C ASP A 584 2.09 -3.07 -9.52
N VAL A 585 1.42 -2.27 -8.68
CA VAL A 585 -0.03 -2.40 -8.41
C VAL A 585 -0.84 -2.06 -9.67
N GLN A 586 -0.44 -1.03 -10.42
CA GLN A 586 -1.10 -0.68 -11.69
C GLN A 586 -0.97 -1.81 -12.72
N LEU A 587 0.23 -2.38 -12.87
CA LEU A 587 0.48 -3.50 -13.77
C LEU A 587 -0.25 -4.78 -13.32
N GLU A 588 -0.43 -5.00 -12.02
CA GLU A 588 -1.29 -6.06 -11.52
C GLU A 588 -2.74 -5.85 -11.95
N GLN A 589 -3.28 -4.63 -11.83
CA GLN A 589 -4.63 -4.33 -12.31
C GLN A 589 -4.76 -4.52 -13.83
N VAL A 590 -3.75 -4.13 -14.61
CA VAL A 590 -3.69 -4.36 -16.07
C VAL A 590 -3.72 -5.85 -16.37
N ARG A 591 -2.83 -6.64 -15.77
CA ARG A 591 -2.74 -8.10 -15.98
C ARG A 591 -4.04 -8.80 -15.58
N ARG A 592 -4.62 -8.41 -14.46
CA ARG A 592 -5.88 -8.93 -13.96
C ARG A 592 -6.99 -8.69 -14.97
N THR A 593 -7.19 -7.44 -15.36
CA THR A 593 -8.31 -7.01 -16.19
C THR A 593 -8.18 -7.54 -17.61
N LEU A 594 -7.04 -7.30 -18.28
CA LEU A 594 -6.87 -7.63 -19.70
C LEU A 594 -6.78 -9.13 -19.99
N ARG A 595 -6.38 -9.96 -19.01
CA ARG A 595 -6.26 -11.42 -19.21
C ARG A 595 -7.46 -12.21 -18.70
N ARG A 596 -8.15 -11.73 -17.66
CA ARG A 596 -9.18 -12.51 -16.97
C ARG A 596 -10.59 -12.11 -17.38
N TYR A 597 -10.81 -10.88 -17.84
CA TYR A 597 -12.16 -10.40 -18.13
C TYR A 597 -12.49 -10.55 -19.61
N THR A 598 -13.76 -10.81 -19.86
CA THR A 598 -14.39 -10.69 -21.19
C THR A 598 -15.26 -9.44 -21.24
N HIS A 599 -15.82 -9.05 -20.09
CA HIS A 599 -16.73 -7.94 -19.91
C HIS A 599 -16.28 -7.14 -18.69
N LEU A 600 -16.42 -5.82 -18.74
CA LEU A 600 -16.10 -4.90 -17.65
C LEU A 600 -17.23 -3.88 -17.48
N LEU A 601 -17.81 -3.82 -16.28
CA LEU A 601 -18.65 -2.71 -15.85
C LEU A 601 -17.76 -1.68 -15.13
N ALA A 602 -17.44 -0.59 -15.84
CA ALA A 602 -16.56 0.47 -15.37
C ALA A 602 -17.34 1.47 -14.50
N ASP A 603 -17.09 1.40 -13.21
CA ASP A 603 -17.82 2.09 -12.16
C ASP A 603 -17.36 3.53 -11.97
N ALA A 604 -18.31 4.46 -11.97
CA ALA A 604 -18.12 5.90 -11.77
C ALA A 604 -17.08 6.54 -12.70
N PHE A 605 -16.91 5.99 -13.92
CA PHE A 605 -15.96 6.46 -14.94
C PHE A 605 -14.50 6.49 -14.45
N ARG A 606 -14.18 5.72 -13.41
CA ARG A 606 -12.83 5.67 -12.85
C ARG A 606 -11.93 4.74 -13.66
N PRO A 607 -10.63 5.06 -13.77
CA PRO A 607 -9.70 4.17 -14.43
C PRO A 607 -9.53 2.88 -13.62
N VAL A 608 -9.55 1.74 -14.30
CA VAL A 608 -9.39 0.41 -13.71
C VAL A 608 -7.92 0.03 -13.56
N PHE A 609 -7.01 0.67 -14.30
CA PHE A 609 -5.56 0.48 -14.16
C PHE A 609 -4.90 1.42 -13.16
N GLY A 610 -5.69 2.20 -12.41
CA GLY A 610 -5.17 3.33 -11.63
C GLY A 610 -4.77 4.50 -12.53
N PRO A 611 -3.94 5.45 -12.07
CA PRO A 611 -3.62 6.66 -12.84
C PRO A 611 -2.68 6.42 -14.04
N LEU A 612 -2.45 5.17 -14.46
CA LEU A 612 -1.48 4.80 -15.49
C LEU A 612 -1.75 5.51 -16.83
N ASN A 613 -3.02 5.50 -17.28
CA ASN A 613 -3.43 6.13 -18.54
C ASN A 613 -4.22 7.42 -18.32
N GLY A 614 -4.09 8.05 -17.14
CA GLY A 614 -4.79 9.28 -16.80
C GLY A 614 -5.82 9.11 -15.67
N THR A 615 -6.76 10.03 -15.58
CA THR A 615 -7.63 10.18 -14.38
C THR A 615 -9.08 9.74 -14.60
N SER A 616 -9.37 9.06 -15.71
CA SER A 616 -10.69 8.54 -16.05
C SER A 616 -10.59 7.27 -16.87
N ILE A 617 -11.71 6.54 -16.97
CA ILE A 617 -11.81 5.31 -17.77
C ILE A 617 -11.43 5.53 -19.24
N GLU A 618 -11.61 6.75 -19.79
CA GLU A 618 -11.28 7.13 -21.16
C GLU A 618 -9.85 6.73 -21.56
N GLY A 619 -8.89 6.85 -20.63
CA GLY A 619 -7.50 6.47 -20.86
C GLY A 619 -7.27 4.96 -20.96
N ASP A 620 -8.12 4.16 -20.31
CA ASP A 620 -8.01 2.70 -20.30
C ASP A 620 -8.76 2.04 -21.46
N LEU A 621 -9.72 2.74 -22.08
CA LEU A 621 -10.57 2.22 -23.16
C LEU A 621 -9.77 1.64 -24.35
N PRO A 622 -8.71 2.31 -24.88
CA PRO A 622 -7.96 1.75 -26.00
C PRO A 622 -7.33 0.38 -25.70
N ALA A 623 -6.77 0.22 -24.49
CA ALA A 623 -6.16 -1.05 -24.09
C ALA A 623 -7.20 -2.14 -23.81
N LEU A 624 -8.35 -1.77 -23.25
CA LEU A 624 -9.48 -2.69 -23.04
C LEU A 624 -10.04 -3.19 -24.38
N ALA A 625 -10.22 -2.29 -25.35
CA ALA A 625 -10.68 -2.62 -26.70
C ALA A 625 -9.68 -3.52 -27.43
N GLN A 626 -8.38 -3.22 -27.35
CA GLN A 626 -7.33 -4.03 -27.96
C GLN A 626 -7.27 -5.45 -27.37
N ALA A 627 -7.59 -5.62 -26.09
CA ALA A 627 -7.68 -6.92 -25.44
C ALA A 627 -9.01 -7.66 -25.69
N GLY A 628 -9.93 -7.07 -26.45
CA GLY A 628 -11.26 -7.64 -26.70
C GLY A 628 -12.17 -7.64 -25.47
N VAL A 629 -11.90 -6.81 -24.46
CA VAL A 629 -12.75 -6.66 -23.28
C VAL A 629 -13.90 -5.72 -23.63
N ARG A 630 -15.14 -6.19 -23.52
CA ARG A 630 -16.32 -5.36 -23.73
C ARG A 630 -16.57 -4.49 -22.50
N VAL A 631 -16.79 -3.21 -22.70
CA VAL A 631 -16.90 -2.25 -21.59
C VAL A 631 -18.30 -1.63 -21.58
N ALA A 632 -18.87 -1.51 -20.39
CA ALA A 632 -20.05 -0.70 -20.10
C ALA A 632 -19.70 0.32 -19.01
N LEU A 633 -20.31 1.50 -19.07
CA LEU A 633 -20.09 2.58 -18.11
C LEU A 633 -21.23 2.62 -17.09
N LEU A 634 -20.91 2.80 -15.81
CA LEU A 634 -21.92 2.90 -14.74
C LEU A 634 -21.77 4.22 -13.97
N ALA A 635 -22.88 4.95 -13.80
CA ALA A 635 -22.95 6.19 -13.03
C ALA A 635 -23.92 6.09 -11.84
N HIS A 636 -23.57 6.74 -10.72
CA HIS A 636 -24.34 6.76 -9.47
C HIS A 636 -24.76 8.15 -8.99
N GLY A 637 -24.17 9.23 -9.50
CA GLY A 637 -24.50 10.56 -9.01
C GLY A 637 -23.65 11.71 -9.54
N GLY A 638 -22.96 12.38 -8.61
CA GLY A 638 -22.24 13.64 -8.85
C GLY A 638 -21.12 13.56 -9.89
N GLU A 639 -20.70 12.37 -10.28
CA GLU A 639 -19.75 12.15 -11.37
C GLU A 639 -20.32 12.47 -12.75
N VAL A 640 -21.65 12.56 -12.92
CA VAL A 640 -22.32 12.94 -14.18
C VAL A 640 -23.41 14.00 -14.00
N ARG A 641 -23.96 14.14 -12.79
CA ARG A 641 -24.98 15.15 -12.45
C ARG A 641 -24.40 16.56 -12.54
N ASP A 642 -24.96 17.38 -13.42
CA ASP A 642 -24.50 18.76 -13.65
C ASP A 642 -24.97 19.69 -12.51
N PRO A 643 -24.05 20.33 -11.76
CA PRO A 643 -24.44 21.18 -10.64
C PRO A 643 -25.30 22.38 -11.02
N GLY A 644 -25.04 23.00 -12.18
CA GLY A 644 -25.78 24.16 -12.66
C GLY A 644 -27.21 23.78 -13.06
N ARG A 645 -27.36 22.71 -13.85
CA ARG A 645 -28.69 22.20 -14.24
C ARG A 645 -29.50 21.75 -13.04
N HIS A 646 -28.88 21.04 -12.10
CA HIS A 646 -29.56 20.59 -10.89
C HIS A 646 -30.00 21.77 -10.00
N ARG A 647 -29.22 22.85 -9.90
CA ARG A 647 -29.62 24.05 -9.14
C ARG A 647 -30.77 24.81 -9.78
N ALA A 648 -30.85 24.80 -11.11
CA ALA A 648 -31.96 25.38 -11.85
C ALA A 648 -33.25 24.59 -11.63
N ARG A 649 -33.15 23.25 -11.57
CA ARG A 649 -34.28 22.34 -11.31
C ARG A 649 -34.75 22.36 -9.85
N HIS A 650 -33.82 22.33 -8.88
CA HIS A 650 -34.15 22.11 -7.47
C HIS A 650 -33.80 23.32 -6.59
N PRO A 651 -34.80 23.98 -5.98
CA PRO A 651 -34.59 25.09 -5.04
C PRO A 651 -33.67 24.72 -3.87
N TYR A 652 -33.81 23.50 -3.33
CA TYR A 652 -33.01 22.98 -2.22
C TYR A 652 -31.80 22.15 -2.65
N SER A 653 -31.31 22.36 -3.88
CA SER A 653 -30.18 21.59 -4.44
C SER A 653 -29.01 21.42 -3.47
N LEU A 654 -28.50 20.18 -3.36
CA LEU A 654 -27.34 19.83 -2.55
C LEU A 654 -26.09 20.68 -2.85
N PHE A 655 -25.97 21.20 -4.07
CA PHE A 655 -24.81 22.01 -4.48
C PHE A 655 -24.78 23.38 -3.81
N ARG A 656 -25.91 23.86 -3.28
CA ARG A 656 -25.95 25.09 -2.47
C ARG A 656 -25.26 24.92 -1.12
N ASP A 657 -25.22 23.68 -0.62
CA ASP A 657 -24.66 23.33 0.68
C ASP A 657 -23.29 22.59 0.52
N ALA A 658 -22.76 22.53 -0.71
CA ALA A 658 -21.50 21.85 -0.99
C ALA A 658 -20.30 22.60 -0.38
N PRO A 659 -19.26 21.88 0.10
CA PRO A 659 -18.04 22.51 0.59
C PRO A 659 -17.37 23.42 -0.47
N GLU A 660 -16.64 24.44 -0.02
CA GLU A 660 -15.95 25.37 -0.91
C GLU A 660 -15.07 24.64 -1.93
N GLY A 661 -15.22 24.98 -3.22
CA GLY A 661 -14.48 24.38 -4.34
C GLY A 661 -14.99 23.01 -4.83
N TYR A 662 -15.92 22.36 -4.13
CA TYR A 662 -16.50 21.09 -4.61
C TYR A 662 -17.36 21.27 -5.85
N GLU A 663 -18.20 22.31 -5.92
CA GLU A 663 -19.08 22.57 -7.06
C GLU A 663 -18.27 22.68 -8.36
N ALA A 664 -17.25 23.53 -8.40
CA ALA A 664 -16.40 23.68 -9.58
C ALA A 664 -15.68 22.38 -9.98
N THR A 665 -15.34 21.53 -9.00
CA THR A 665 -14.72 20.22 -9.24
C THR A 665 -15.72 19.26 -9.87
N LEU A 666 -16.95 19.20 -9.34
CA LEU A 666 -18.01 18.34 -9.86
C LEU A 666 -18.51 18.81 -11.22
N THR A 667 -18.59 20.12 -11.48
CA THR A 667 -18.93 20.64 -12.81
C THR A 667 -17.95 20.15 -13.87
N ARG A 668 -16.63 20.25 -13.61
CA ARG A 668 -15.61 19.73 -14.55
C ARG A 668 -15.68 18.22 -14.71
N LEU A 669 -15.89 17.50 -13.61
CA LEU A 669 -15.99 16.04 -13.61
C LEU A 669 -17.21 15.56 -14.41
N ALA A 670 -18.38 16.13 -14.14
CA ALA A 670 -19.64 15.81 -14.80
C ALA A 670 -19.61 16.16 -16.29
N ALA A 671 -19.05 17.31 -16.67
CA ALA A 671 -18.86 17.67 -18.07
C ALA A 671 -17.97 16.67 -18.80
N ARG A 672 -16.83 16.27 -18.20
CA ARG A 672 -15.93 15.28 -18.78
C ARG A 672 -16.60 13.91 -18.94
N ASN A 673 -17.25 13.41 -17.90
CA ASN A 673 -17.80 12.06 -17.91
C ASN A 673 -19.04 11.94 -18.81
N ARG A 674 -19.88 12.99 -18.91
CA ARG A 674 -20.96 13.02 -19.91
C ARG A 674 -20.43 13.00 -21.34
N ARG A 675 -19.38 13.78 -21.62
CA ARG A 675 -18.69 13.72 -22.91
C ARG A 675 -18.19 12.30 -23.22
N ILE A 676 -17.53 11.64 -22.25
CA ILE A 676 -17.08 10.24 -22.41
C ILE A 676 -18.28 9.31 -22.70
N ALA A 677 -19.39 9.46 -21.98
CA ALA A 677 -20.60 8.67 -22.20
C ALA A 677 -21.16 8.85 -23.63
N GLU A 678 -21.20 10.09 -24.12
CA GLU A 678 -21.72 10.44 -25.45
C GLU A 678 -20.78 10.01 -26.60
N GLU A 679 -19.47 10.20 -26.43
CA GLU A 679 -18.48 9.99 -27.51
C GLU A 679 -17.95 8.55 -27.58
N SER A 680 -18.03 7.76 -26.49
CA SER A 680 -17.41 6.43 -26.44
C SER A 680 -18.16 5.35 -27.23
N GLY A 681 -19.45 5.56 -27.53
CA GLY A 681 -20.32 4.55 -28.14
C GLY A 681 -20.55 3.29 -27.27
N LEU A 682 -20.15 3.33 -25.99
CA LEU A 682 -20.32 2.22 -25.05
C LEU A 682 -21.73 2.21 -24.45
N PRO A 683 -22.26 1.05 -24.02
CA PRO A 683 -23.45 1.00 -23.18
C PRO A 683 -23.25 1.79 -21.89
N VAL A 684 -24.20 2.67 -21.56
CA VAL A 684 -24.16 3.51 -20.36
C VAL A 684 -25.34 3.19 -19.46
N TYR A 685 -25.05 2.97 -18.18
CA TYR A 685 -26.03 2.64 -17.17
C TYR A 685 -26.02 3.67 -16.03
N VAL A 686 -27.19 3.97 -15.49
CA VAL A 686 -27.35 4.87 -14.34
C VAL A 686 -28.15 4.20 -13.23
N THR A 687 -27.80 4.45 -11.96
CA THR A 687 -28.46 3.77 -10.83
C THR A 687 -29.65 4.53 -10.23
N THR A 688 -29.67 5.86 -10.35
CA THR A 688 -30.81 6.69 -9.93
C THR A 688 -31.52 7.31 -11.13
N PRO A 689 -32.87 7.36 -11.13
CA PRO A 689 -33.66 7.84 -12.27
C PRO A 689 -33.31 9.26 -12.75
N ASP A 690 -32.97 10.17 -11.83
CA ASP A 690 -32.66 11.57 -12.17
C ASP A 690 -31.47 11.72 -13.12
N LEU A 691 -30.56 10.75 -13.13
CA LEU A 691 -29.37 10.79 -13.98
C LEU A 691 -29.72 10.62 -15.46
N LEU A 692 -30.90 10.08 -15.79
CA LEU A 692 -31.42 10.05 -17.16
C LEU A 692 -31.66 11.46 -17.71
N LEU A 693 -31.91 12.46 -16.85
CA LEU A 693 -32.04 13.85 -17.27
C LEU A 693 -30.69 14.46 -17.73
N ASP A 694 -29.59 13.96 -17.18
CA ASP A 694 -28.23 14.39 -17.53
C ASP A 694 -27.57 13.47 -18.58
N LEU A 695 -28.07 12.24 -18.74
CA LEU A 695 -27.65 11.22 -19.71
C LEU A 695 -28.88 10.51 -20.33
N PRO A 696 -29.61 11.16 -21.26
CA PRO A 696 -30.87 10.62 -21.80
C PRO A 696 -30.72 9.35 -22.63
N GLY A 697 -29.51 9.06 -23.12
CA GLY A 697 -29.19 7.81 -23.83
C GLY A 697 -28.79 6.63 -22.93
N ALA A 698 -28.73 6.83 -21.61
CA ALA A 698 -28.38 5.77 -20.67
C ALA A 698 -29.56 4.86 -20.35
N VAL A 699 -29.28 3.62 -19.96
CA VAL A 699 -30.26 2.66 -19.46
C VAL A 699 -30.29 2.74 -17.93
N TRP A 700 -31.48 2.80 -17.35
CA TRP A 700 -31.62 2.73 -15.90
C TRP A 700 -31.37 1.30 -15.42
N ALA A 701 -30.32 1.12 -14.60
CA ALA A 701 -29.98 -0.10 -13.91
C ALA A 701 -30.21 0.13 -12.41
N PRO A 702 -31.41 -0.20 -11.87
CA PRO A 702 -31.81 0.22 -10.53
C PRO A 702 -30.80 -0.16 -9.44
N LEU A 703 -30.77 0.64 -8.36
CA LEU A 703 -30.04 0.28 -7.14
C LEU A 703 -30.51 -1.09 -6.64
N VAL A 704 -29.58 -1.90 -6.14
CA VAL A 704 -29.88 -3.24 -5.60
C VAL A 704 -29.75 -3.24 -4.08
N VAL A 705 -30.74 -3.83 -3.41
CA VAL A 705 -30.82 -3.99 -1.95
C VAL A 705 -31.18 -5.42 -1.61
N ASP A 706 -30.53 -5.98 -0.59
CA ASP A 706 -30.84 -7.30 -0.02
C ASP A 706 -32.17 -7.28 0.75
N THR A 707 -33.27 -7.51 0.05
CA THR A 707 -34.63 -7.41 0.60
C THR A 707 -34.83 -8.32 1.82
N GLY A 708 -34.24 -9.52 1.81
CA GLY A 708 -34.28 -10.46 2.92
C GLY A 708 -33.57 -9.92 4.17
N ALA A 709 -32.36 -9.41 4.02
CA ALA A 709 -31.60 -8.92 5.16
C ALA A 709 -32.14 -7.61 5.76
N TRP A 710 -32.88 -6.82 4.99
CA TRP A 710 -33.51 -5.57 5.45
C TRP A 710 -34.92 -5.76 5.99
N THR A 711 -35.59 -6.88 5.72
CA THR A 711 -36.97 -7.14 6.14
C THR A 711 -37.17 -6.81 7.62
N GLY A 712 -38.16 -5.96 7.89
CA GLY A 712 -38.49 -5.47 9.23
C GLY A 712 -38.87 -6.59 10.19
N THR A 713 -38.50 -6.47 11.46
CA THR A 713 -38.80 -7.48 12.50
C THR A 713 -40.06 -7.16 13.31
N ARG A 714 -40.70 -6.01 13.05
CA ARG A 714 -41.83 -5.48 13.82
C ARG A 714 -42.82 -4.73 12.94
N PRO A 715 -44.12 -4.80 13.24
CA PRO A 715 -45.14 -3.98 12.57
C PRO A 715 -44.86 -2.48 12.76
N VAL A 716 -45.06 -1.69 11.70
CA VAL A 716 -44.87 -0.23 11.69
C VAL A 716 -45.97 0.46 12.50
N MET A 717 -45.67 1.62 13.11
CA MET A 717 -46.64 2.52 13.73
C MET A 717 -47.41 1.92 14.92
N THR A 718 -46.84 0.93 15.59
CA THR A 718 -47.40 0.33 16.81
C THR A 718 -47.06 1.09 18.08
N ARG A 719 -46.01 1.92 18.05
CA ARG A 719 -45.59 2.72 19.21
C ARG A 719 -46.55 3.88 19.45
N ARG A 720 -46.73 4.26 20.71
CA ARG A 720 -47.43 5.51 21.05
C ARG A 720 -46.69 6.72 20.46
N ARG A 721 -45.37 6.76 20.61
CA ARG A 721 -44.46 7.71 19.94
C ARG A 721 -43.67 6.99 18.85
N PRO A 722 -43.91 7.24 17.56
CA PRO A 722 -43.22 6.56 16.47
C PRO A 722 -41.71 6.89 16.44
N LEU A 723 -40.89 5.87 16.19
CA LEU A 723 -39.45 6.01 16.03
C LEU A 723 -39.13 6.51 14.60
N VAL A 724 -38.60 7.72 14.49
CA VAL A 724 -38.22 8.34 13.21
C VAL A 724 -36.70 8.35 13.08
N VAL A 725 -36.18 7.77 11.98
CA VAL A 725 -34.74 7.58 11.77
C VAL A 725 -34.25 8.36 10.55
N HIS A 726 -33.15 9.09 10.71
CA HIS A 726 -32.39 9.71 9.62
C HIS A 726 -30.92 9.31 9.71
N ALA A 727 -30.31 8.79 8.64
CA ALA A 727 -28.93 8.32 8.66
C ALA A 727 -28.08 8.92 7.51
N PRO A 728 -27.64 10.19 7.62
CA PRO A 728 -26.88 10.83 6.56
C PRO A 728 -25.41 10.35 6.55
N SER A 729 -24.94 9.87 5.39
CA SER A 729 -23.51 9.60 5.17
C SER A 729 -22.69 10.88 5.02
N ALA A 730 -23.30 11.93 4.47
CA ALA A 730 -22.82 13.29 4.46
C ALA A 730 -24.02 14.25 4.53
N ARG A 731 -24.10 15.04 5.60
CA ARG A 731 -25.26 15.92 5.89
C ARG A 731 -25.65 16.82 4.72
N TRP A 732 -24.67 17.44 4.07
CA TRP A 732 -24.90 18.39 2.97
C TRP A 732 -25.54 17.74 1.73
N THR A 733 -25.22 16.47 1.45
CA THR A 733 -25.82 15.75 0.30
C THR A 733 -27.29 15.40 0.52
N LYS A 734 -27.70 15.27 1.79
CA LYS A 734 -29.05 14.84 2.18
C LYS A 734 -29.98 16.01 2.49
N GLY A 735 -29.45 17.21 2.68
CA GLY A 735 -30.21 18.36 3.18
C GLY A 735 -30.53 18.27 4.66
N THR A 736 -29.72 17.54 5.44
CA THR A 736 -29.97 17.26 6.87
C THR A 736 -30.21 18.52 7.69
N GLU A 737 -29.42 19.57 7.48
CA GLU A 737 -29.52 20.82 8.24
C GLU A 737 -30.87 21.55 8.03
N ARG A 738 -31.57 21.25 6.93
CA ARG A 738 -32.87 21.86 6.59
C ARG A 738 -34.04 21.14 7.28
N VAL A 739 -33.90 19.86 7.57
CA VAL A 739 -34.97 19.02 8.17
C VAL A 739 -34.76 18.79 9.67
N LEU A 740 -33.53 18.89 10.15
CA LEU A 740 -33.16 18.61 11.54
C LEU A 740 -33.91 19.48 12.57
N PRO A 741 -34.11 20.81 12.37
CA PRO A 741 -34.81 21.64 13.35
C PRO A 741 -36.25 21.18 13.60
N LEU A 742 -36.97 20.80 12.53
CA LEU A 742 -38.35 20.32 12.62
C LEU A 742 -38.42 18.96 13.32
N LEU A 743 -37.53 18.03 12.96
CA LEU A 743 -37.49 16.70 13.58
C LEU A 743 -37.16 16.78 15.08
N GLN A 744 -36.24 17.65 15.46
CA GLN A 744 -35.91 17.92 16.87
C GLN A 744 -37.05 18.60 17.61
N GLU A 745 -37.79 19.50 16.94
CA GLU A 745 -38.99 20.11 17.52
C GLU A 745 -40.08 19.07 17.81
N TYR A 746 -40.34 18.16 16.88
CA TYR A 746 -41.36 17.12 17.05
C TYR A 746 -40.94 16.11 18.13
N ASP A 747 -39.66 15.82 18.27
CA ASP A 747 -39.10 15.01 19.35
C ASP A 747 -39.28 15.68 20.72
N ARG A 748 -38.97 16.98 20.83
CA ARG A 748 -39.17 17.76 22.07
C ARG A 748 -40.63 17.89 22.47
N ARG A 749 -41.54 18.04 21.51
CA ARG A 749 -42.99 18.08 21.72
C ARG A 749 -43.59 16.72 22.08
N GLY A 750 -42.79 15.65 22.05
CA GLY A 750 -43.24 14.31 22.37
C GLY A 750 -44.07 13.63 21.27
N LEU A 751 -44.05 14.15 20.04
CA LEU A 751 -44.82 13.61 18.91
C LEU A 751 -44.13 12.39 18.30
N ILE A 752 -42.80 12.39 18.25
CA ILE A 752 -41.96 11.30 17.71
C ILE A 752 -40.81 10.99 18.66
N ASP A 753 -40.17 9.85 18.49
CA ASP A 753 -38.83 9.57 19.02
C ASP A 753 -37.83 9.70 17.87
N PHE A 754 -37.03 10.77 17.83
CA PHE A 754 -36.10 11.02 16.71
C PHE A 754 -34.71 10.43 16.96
N ARG A 755 -34.16 9.73 15.95
CA ARG A 755 -32.79 9.21 15.96
C ARG A 755 -32.02 9.63 14.72
N LEU A 756 -31.04 10.51 14.92
CA LEU A 756 -30.00 10.83 13.95
C LEU A 756 -28.86 9.80 14.07
N ALA A 757 -28.63 9.02 13.02
CA ALA A 757 -27.66 7.95 12.97
C ALA A 757 -26.44 8.32 12.11
N GLU A 758 -25.35 8.73 12.75
CA GLU A 758 -24.12 9.15 12.08
C GLU A 758 -22.90 8.36 12.55
N GLY A 759 -22.04 7.99 11.60
CA GLY A 759 -20.79 7.27 11.90
C GLY A 759 -21.00 5.84 12.42
N LEU A 760 -22.22 5.30 12.37
CA LEU A 760 -22.53 3.94 12.79
C LEU A 760 -22.05 2.89 11.75
N PRO A 761 -21.62 1.70 12.19
CA PRO A 761 -21.38 0.57 11.29
C PRO A 761 -22.64 0.18 10.50
N PRO A 762 -22.52 -0.33 9.26
CA PRO A 762 -23.68 -0.71 8.43
C PRO A 762 -24.66 -1.69 9.09
N ALA A 763 -24.16 -2.63 9.89
CA ALA A 763 -25.02 -3.59 10.62
C ALA A 763 -25.86 -2.91 11.71
N GLU A 764 -25.34 -1.86 12.34
CA GLU A 764 -26.07 -1.09 13.35
C GLU A 764 -27.12 -0.19 12.70
N VAL A 765 -26.79 0.47 11.58
CA VAL A 765 -27.77 1.22 10.77
C VAL A 765 -28.91 0.31 10.33
N ARG A 766 -28.59 -0.90 9.85
CA ARG A 766 -29.60 -1.90 9.47
C ARG A 766 -30.51 -2.28 10.62
N THR A 767 -29.94 -2.55 11.79
CA THR A 767 -30.73 -2.88 13.00
C THR A 767 -31.64 -1.72 13.40
N LEU A 768 -31.15 -0.48 13.32
CA LEU A 768 -31.92 0.71 13.64
C LEU A 768 -33.08 0.91 12.67
N VAL A 769 -32.83 0.85 11.36
CA VAL A 769 -33.85 0.99 10.32
C VAL A 769 -34.90 -0.12 10.41
N ARG A 770 -34.49 -1.36 10.65
CA ARG A 770 -35.42 -2.49 10.90
C ARG A 770 -36.33 -2.25 12.10
N GLY A 771 -35.91 -1.43 13.07
CA GLY A 771 -36.69 -1.10 14.27
C GLY A 771 -37.52 0.19 14.15
N ALA A 772 -37.31 1.00 13.11
CA ALA A 772 -37.94 2.29 12.91
C ALA A 772 -39.44 2.18 12.56
N ASP A 773 -40.17 3.28 12.74
CA ASP A 773 -41.54 3.44 12.25
C ASP A 773 -41.59 4.32 11.00
N VAL A 774 -40.73 5.34 10.89
CA VAL A 774 -40.59 6.19 9.70
C VAL A 774 -39.11 6.40 9.40
N VAL A 775 -38.75 6.40 8.12
CA VAL A 775 -37.39 6.71 7.65
C VAL A 775 -37.40 8.03 6.89
N ILE A 776 -36.46 8.90 7.24
CA ILE A 776 -36.23 10.19 6.59
C ILE A 776 -34.98 10.06 5.72
N ASP A 777 -35.12 10.21 4.40
CA ASP A 777 -33.98 10.20 3.46
C ASP A 777 -33.63 11.62 2.96
N GLN A 778 -33.47 11.80 1.65
CA GLN A 778 -32.81 12.98 1.09
C GLN A 778 -33.80 14.01 0.56
N PHE A 779 -33.56 15.29 0.86
CA PHE A 779 -34.43 16.41 0.47
C PHE A 779 -33.77 17.35 -0.54
N ALA A 780 -32.48 17.14 -0.81
CA ALA A 780 -31.65 18.07 -1.60
C ALA A 780 -31.34 17.59 -3.03
N ILE A 781 -31.75 16.37 -3.40
CA ILE A 781 -31.39 15.75 -4.69
C ILE A 781 -32.60 15.65 -5.66
N GLY A 782 -33.84 15.55 -5.16
CA GLY A 782 -35.02 15.39 -6.02
C GLY A 782 -35.22 13.96 -6.55
N THR A 783 -34.57 12.97 -5.94
CA THR A 783 -34.73 11.55 -6.28
C THR A 783 -34.49 10.70 -5.02
N TYR A 784 -34.66 9.38 -5.11
CA TYR A 784 -34.41 8.45 -4.01
C TYR A 784 -33.09 7.69 -4.20
N GLY A 785 -32.39 7.42 -3.09
CA GLY A 785 -31.10 6.74 -3.10
C GLY A 785 -31.12 5.37 -2.41
N ALA A 786 -29.93 4.80 -2.17
CA ALA A 786 -29.79 3.49 -1.55
C ALA A 786 -30.46 3.43 -0.16
N PHE A 787 -30.33 4.48 0.65
CA PHE A 787 -30.92 4.53 1.99
C PHE A 787 -32.47 4.53 1.97
N ALA A 788 -33.09 5.22 1.01
CA ALA A 788 -34.53 5.11 0.80
C ALA A 788 -34.93 3.67 0.41
N CYS A 789 -34.17 3.02 -0.48
CA CYS A 789 -34.41 1.63 -0.86
C CYS A 789 -34.26 0.68 0.34
N GLU A 790 -33.28 0.90 1.21
CA GLU A 790 -33.09 0.15 2.46
C GLU A 790 -34.26 0.33 3.45
N GLY A 791 -34.75 1.57 3.60
CA GLY A 791 -35.94 1.87 4.41
C GLY A 791 -37.21 1.21 3.87
N MET A 792 -37.41 1.31 2.54
CA MET A 792 -38.52 0.67 1.85
C MET A 792 -38.44 -0.86 1.92
N ALA A 793 -37.26 -1.46 1.77
CA ALA A 793 -37.01 -2.90 1.96
C ALA A 793 -37.37 -3.37 3.36
N ALA A 794 -37.14 -2.54 4.37
CA ALA A 794 -37.55 -2.80 5.75
C ALA A 794 -39.05 -2.63 6.01
N GLY A 795 -39.83 -2.32 4.96
CA GLY A 795 -41.27 -2.08 5.03
C GLY A 795 -41.63 -0.81 5.77
N ARG A 796 -40.74 0.19 5.78
CA ARG A 796 -40.96 1.46 6.47
C ARG A 796 -41.44 2.52 5.48
N PRO A 797 -42.47 3.33 5.82
CA PRO A 797 -42.77 4.52 5.06
C PRO A 797 -41.54 5.43 5.06
N VAL A 798 -41.12 5.82 3.86
CA VAL A 798 -39.98 6.71 3.64
C VAL A 798 -40.49 8.10 3.27
N VAL A 799 -39.94 9.13 3.90
CA VAL A 799 -40.18 10.54 3.58
C VAL A 799 -38.91 11.11 2.95
N ALA A 800 -39.01 11.61 1.73
CA ALA A 800 -37.91 12.21 0.97
C ALA A 800 -38.46 13.17 -0.08
N HIS A 801 -37.61 13.96 -0.74
CA HIS A 801 -38.03 14.75 -1.89
C HIS A 801 -37.80 13.95 -3.19
N VAL A 802 -38.89 13.59 -3.87
CA VAL A 802 -38.86 12.96 -5.19
C VAL A 802 -39.52 13.90 -6.19
N ASP A 803 -38.78 14.25 -7.23
CA ASP A 803 -39.21 15.16 -8.30
C ASP A 803 -39.96 14.42 -9.42
N GLU A 804 -40.94 15.11 -10.03
CA GLU A 804 -41.80 14.53 -11.06
C GLU A 804 -41.06 14.27 -12.39
N GLU A 805 -40.06 15.08 -12.75
CA GLU A 805 -39.23 14.83 -13.94
C GLU A 805 -38.39 13.56 -13.75
N SER A 806 -37.88 13.34 -12.54
CA SER A 806 -37.14 12.11 -12.19
C SER A 806 -38.03 10.87 -12.30
N VAL A 807 -39.31 10.96 -11.91
CA VAL A 807 -40.28 9.87 -12.02
C VAL A 807 -40.66 9.63 -13.48
N ALA A 808 -40.90 10.71 -14.24
CA ALA A 808 -41.22 10.62 -15.66
C ALA A 808 -40.08 10.00 -16.47
N ALA A 809 -38.82 10.28 -16.13
CA ALA A 809 -37.66 9.77 -16.84
C ALA A 809 -37.52 8.24 -16.79
N CYS A 810 -37.85 7.59 -15.67
CA CYS A 810 -37.83 6.13 -15.56
C CYS A 810 -39.20 5.46 -15.74
N GLY A 811 -40.29 6.24 -15.74
CA GLY A 811 -41.66 5.73 -15.85
C GLY A 811 -42.18 4.99 -14.61
N ILE A 812 -41.47 5.06 -13.48
CA ILE A 812 -41.79 4.31 -12.26
C ILE A 812 -41.88 5.25 -11.06
N ARG A 813 -43.03 5.24 -10.38
CA ARG A 813 -43.29 6.05 -9.19
C ARG A 813 -43.02 5.24 -7.91
N PRO A 814 -42.05 5.64 -7.06
CA PRO A 814 -41.84 4.99 -5.77
C PRO A 814 -42.95 5.38 -4.78
N PRO A 815 -43.37 4.47 -3.88
CA PRO A 815 -44.33 4.74 -2.80
C PRO A 815 -43.68 5.51 -1.63
N ILE A 816 -42.97 6.58 -1.97
CA ILE A 816 -42.32 7.51 -1.03
C ILE A 816 -43.29 8.65 -0.76
N VAL A 817 -43.43 9.03 0.52
CA VAL A 817 -44.16 10.23 0.90
C VAL A 817 -43.30 11.44 0.52
N SER A 818 -43.54 11.98 -0.68
CA SER A 818 -42.74 13.08 -1.20
C SER A 818 -42.97 14.37 -0.41
N ALA A 819 -41.89 14.99 0.08
CA ALA A 819 -41.94 16.26 0.79
C ALA A 819 -40.68 17.10 0.54
N THR A 820 -40.83 18.42 0.53
CA THR A 820 -39.72 19.39 0.59
C THR A 820 -39.41 19.73 2.05
N PRO A 821 -38.31 20.44 2.37
CA PRO A 821 -38.09 20.96 3.72
C PRO A 821 -39.27 21.76 4.27
N ASP A 822 -39.98 22.50 3.42
CA ASP A 822 -41.10 23.36 3.82
C ASP A 822 -42.40 22.55 4.04
N THR A 823 -42.57 21.41 3.37
CA THR A 823 -43.76 20.55 3.49
C THR A 823 -43.56 19.32 4.36
N LEU A 824 -42.37 19.15 4.96
CA LEU A 824 -42.04 17.99 5.80
C LEU A 824 -42.97 17.87 7.01
N GLY A 825 -43.39 18.98 7.61
CA GLY A 825 -44.31 18.98 8.76
C GLY A 825 -45.65 18.33 8.43
N ALA A 826 -46.28 18.78 7.34
CA ALA A 826 -47.54 18.21 6.86
C ALA A 826 -47.41 16.72 6.47
N ALA A 827 -46.29 16.33 5.87
CA ALA A 827 -46.03 14.93 5.52
C ALA A 827 -45.90 14.03 6.76
N LEU A 828 -45.20 14.52 7.80
CA LEU A 828 -45.08 13.81 9.08
C LEU A 828 -46.42 13.75 9.82
N GLU A 829 -47.16 14.86 9.90
CA GLU A 829 -48.48 14.91 10.53
C GLU A 829 -49.44 13.92 9.87
N ARG A 830 -49.47 13.87 8.54
CA ARG A 830 -50.27 12.86 7.80
C ARG A 830 -49.91 11.42 8.21
N LEU A 831 -48.63 11.10 8.35
CA LEU A 831 -48.18 9.77 8.78
C LEU A 831 -48.53 9.48 10.25
N LEU A 832 -48.54 10.49 11.11
CA LEU A 832 -48.84 10.36 12.54
C LEU A 832 -50.35 10.24 12.81
N ASP A 833 -51.15 11.02 12.09
CA ASP A 833 -52.61 11.10 12.24
C ASP A 833 -53.31 9.93 11.55
N ASP A 834 -52.81 9.50 10.37
CA ASP A 834 -53.32 8.35 9.63
C ASP A 834 -52.30 7.19 9.65
N ARG A 835 -52.35 6.41 10.73
CA ARG A 835 -51.47 5.23 10.92
C ARG A 835 -51.74 4.13 9.90
N GLU A 836 -52.97 4.01 9.40
CA GLU A 836 -53.30 3.03 8.36
C GLU A 836 -52.63 3.40 7.04
N PHE A 837 -52.63 4.69 6.67
CA PHE A 837 -51.87 5.19 5.53
C PHE A 837 -50.38 4.91 5.67
N ALA A 838 -49.79 5.15 6.85
CA ALA A 838 -48.38 4.86 7.10
C ALA A 838 -48.04 3.35 6.96
N VAL A 839 -48.89 2.46 7.49
CA VAL A 839 -48.73 1.00 7.36
C VAL A 839 -48.89 0.56 5.91
N ARG A 840 -49.91 1.05 5.20
CA ARG A 840 -50.13 0.76 3.77
C ARG A 840 -48.94 1.20 2.93
N THR A 841 -48.43 2.42 3.15
CA THR A 841 -47.24 2.95 2.47
C THR A 841 -46.01 2.07 2.72
N GLY A 842 -45.84 1.55 3.95
CA GLY A 842 -44.77 0.61 4.27
C GLY A 842 -44.88 -0.73 3.53
N HIS A 843 -46.10 -1.26 3.37
CA HIS A 843 -46.35 -2.48 2.58
C HIS A 843 -46.08 -2.26 1.09
N GLU A 844 -46.58 -1.17 0.53
CA GLU A 844 -46.32 -0.76 -0.86
C GLU A 844 -44.81 -0.57 -1.10
N SER A 845 -44.10 0.06 -0.16
CA SER A 845 -42.64 0.22 -0.17
C SER A 845 -41.88 -1.11 -0.26
N ALA A 846 -42.26 -2.09 0.56
CA ALA A 846 -41.63 -3.41 0.53
C ALA A 846 -41.93 -4.17 -0.77
N ALA A 847 -43.13 -4.01 -1.33
CA ALA A 847 -43.49 -4.61 -2.61
C ALA A 847 -42.70 -3.98 -3.77
N PHE A 848 -42.65 -2.64 -3.80
CA PHE A 848 -41.90 -1.86 -4.79
C PHE A 848 -40.42 -2.24 -4.84
N VAL A 849 -39.78 -2.37 -3.68
CA VAL A 849 -38.36 -2.76 -3.62
C VAL A 849 -38.16 -4.22 -4.05
N ARG A 850 -39.08 -5.12 -3.73
CA ARG A 850 -39.03 -6.51 -4.25
C ARG A 850 -39.17 -6.58 -5.76
N GLU A 851 -39.94 -5.68 -6.35
CA GLU A 851 -40.17 -5.65 -7.80
C GLU A 851 -39.01 -5.01 -8.58
N HIS A 852 -38.48 -3.88 -8.09
CA HIS A 852 -37.55 -3.06 -8.88
C HIS A 852 -36.11 -3.05 -8.33
N HIS A 853 -35.89 -3.43 -7.07
CA HIS A 853 -34.62 -3.20 -6.36
C HIS A 853 -34.04 -4.46 -5.69
N ASP A 854 -34.62 -5.65 -5.92
CA ASP A 854 -34.08 -6.94 -5.45
C ASP A 854 -32.88 -7.43 -6.29
N GLY A 855 -32.61 -6.76 -7.42
CA GLY A 855 -31.55 -7.09 -8.37
C GLY A 855 -32.07 -7.69 -9.67
N THR A 856 -33.32 -8.16 -9.72
CA THR A 856 -33.92 -8.78 -10.90
C THR A 856 -33.98 -7.79 -12.08
N ALA A 857 -34.48 -6.57 -11.84
CA ALA A 857 -34.55 -5.51 -12.85
C ALA A 857 -33.17 -5.05 -13.31
N THR A 858 -32.21 -4.93 -12.39
CA THR A 858 -30.83 -4.54 -12.70
C THR A 858 -30.10 -5.58 -13.55
N ALA A 859 -30.24 -6.86 -13.21
CA ALA A 859 -29.66 -7.94 -14.00
C ALA A 859 -30.30 -7.97 -15.40
N ALA A 860 -31.61 -7.75 -15.50
CA ALA A 860 -32.32 -7.65 -16.77
C ALA A 860 -31.84 -6.46 -17.62
N ALA A 861 -31.62 -5.29 -17.02
CA ALA A 861 -31.11 -4.11 -17.73
C ALA A 861 -29.74 -4.37 -18.39
N LEU A 862 -28.91 -5.22 -17.77
CA LEU A 862 -27.58 -5.58 -18.28
C LEU A 862 -27.61 -6.76 -19.27
N ASP A 863 -28.77 -7.35 -19.55
CA ASP A 863 -28.89 -8.56 -20.38
C ASP A 863 -28.30 -8.35 -21.78
N ALA A 864 -28.55 -7.20 -22.42
CA ALA A 864 -28.04 -6.90 -23.76
C ALA A 864 -26.51 -6.83 -23.78
N PHE A 865 -25.91 -6.19 -22.78
CA PHE A 865 -24.45 -6.09 -22.65
C PHE A 865 -23.80 -7.47 -22.40
N LEU A 866 -24.43 -8.31 -21.59
CA LEU A 866 -23.88 -9.61 -21.19
C LEU A 866 -24.15 -10.74 -22.19
N SER A 867 -25.06 -10.55 -23.15
CA SER A 867 -25.39 -11.57 -24.17
C SER A 867 -24.67 -11.35 -25.49
N SER A 868 -24.06 -10.17 -25.67
CA SER A 868 -23.37 -9.80 -26.90
C SER A 868 -22.10 -10.61 -27.09
#